data_AF-A0A952WQI3-F1
#
_entry.id   AF-A0A952WQI3-F1
#
_cell.length_a   1.000
_cell.length_b   1.000
_cell.length_c   1.000
_cell.angle_alpha   90.00
_cell.angle_beta   90.00
_cell.angle_gamma   90.00
#
_symmetry.space_group_name_H-M   'P 1'
#
loop_
_entity.id
_entity.type
_entity.pdbx_description
1 polymer ?
#
loop_
_entity_poly.entity_id
_entity_poly.type
_entity_poly.pdbx_seq_one_letter_code
_entity_poly.pdbx_strand_id
1 'polypeptide(L)'
;MSGISSGVGPFSGINTAQLIERLIAIESRPVSIAQGRLGQLQLQQTAILDLNSRLSALRDAASAFRTKKTFNLTSAASSNESALRGTASTSALPGTYQFLVDRLVSSQQLLSRGFADRDATGIGAGSFTFESARARLDRDVSLSDLNGGEGVARGKIVLSEGSNSVTVDLSKAATVSEVLDAINSNGVVAVTAKADGGRLQLRHASGSSFTVSDGAGYTTASSLGIAGASNGSGVLTGSSVYGMSLATSLASLNDGNGVSLTSIAGTGAYNLVVRVTLTGGHTTDVKVNLGEVYETQGNTQVLKETAVSTVGGAIARINAALEDAGKDFLKAAVAADGSRLTFADTSGTVTDLQFADNPTLKDTTARDLGLTSGSFGGGVYHGATILAGLNTTLASTLHGGKGIGGDGVLEITARDGTSFSVTIDTGGSISKIAREIEDASGLGSNGKPRLTVAVNSKGTGLVVTDNTGATSSNLIIRGTDGVNTAESLGLQTAPGGVASSTVESGNLQRAYVARSTLVGTLNGGKGIGVGKIRLTDGFGLTVVVDIGKDTTNVGQLIDEINSMASGKGLKLKAVINDTGDGIAVVEDLGSGPAGTQKIKIADETGSVAASLRLAGEAKGVGAENTLVGSYERVLTFSPGDTLEAVAKKINEAGVGLSASIIRDGSGSSPFRLALSATSAGVAGRVLVDTGNLDLALNVLDKGNDSRVFFGSTDPARAILLGGSSNTLDGVISGVTIDLRSPSADPVTLTVTRDTSGIEAEVNRFIDAFNGIVTRIKQQQSYNSETRAKGPLLGDGSTSALHVALFNTLQSPAQNIAGRYRRLAEVGVEVGSGGKVALNVEKFRRALAEDPASVEALFTARVQESSSGQVDLGDGITATDPDAGTKFSSLGVVGMIEELARRYTDTSKGLWTAKRDATDSMIRSQSRRIDSMNARLDARRAALQSQFQRMEKAIAQLQQQQSALNSLG
;
A
#
# COMPACT_ATOMS: atom_id res chain seq x y z
N MET A 1 48.23 -42.75 -51.82
CA MET A 1 48.49 -44.18 -51.55
C MET A 1 49.05 -44.30 -50.16
N SER A 2 48.55 -45.30 -49.44
CA SER A 2 48.80 -45.63 -48.03
C SER A 2 50.29 -45.78 -47.71
N GLY A 3 50.80 -44.96 -46.78
CA GLY A 3 52.12 -45.13 -46.18
C GLY A 3 52.01 -46.05 -44.97
N ILE A 4 52.62 -47.23 -45.07
CA ILE A 4 52.65 -48.22 -43.99
C ILE A 4 53.47 -47.64 -42.83
N SER A 5 52.76 -47.21 -41.77
CA SER A 5 53.33 -46.90 -40.46
C SER A 5 53.51 -48.20 -39.68
N SER A 6 54.53 -49.00 -39.99
CA SER A 6 54.94 -50.12 -39.13
C SER A 6 56.12 -49.68 -38.27
N GLY A 7 55.93 -49.60 -36.95
CA GLY A 7 56.97 -49.26 -35.94
C GLY A 7 58.12 -50.26 -35.81
N VAL A 8 58.31 -51.13 -36.81
CA VAL A 8 59.45 -52.03 -36.96
C VAL A 8 60.32 -51.45 -38.07
N GLY A 9 61.61 -51.23 -37.78
CA GLY A 9 62.57 -50.73 -38.74
C GLY A 9 62.62 -51.62 -39.99
N PRO A 10 62.32 -51.11 -41.19
CA PRO A 10 62.20 -51.95 -42.39
C PRO A 10 63.52 -52.61 -42.80
N PHE A 11 64.67 -52.13 -42.30
CA PHE A 11 65.99 -52.70 -42.60
C PHE A 11 66.61 -53.46 -41.43
N SER A 12 66.36 -53.06 -40.17
CA SER A 12 66.94 -53.74 -38.99
C SER A 12 66.06 -54.83 -38.35
N GLY A 13 64.75 -54.84 -38.61
CA GLY A 13 63.80 -55.75 -37.97
C GLY A 13 63.52 -55.44 -36.48
N ILE A 14 64.09 -54.36 -35.93
CA ILE A 14 63.91 -53.96 -34.53
C ILE A 14 62.61 -53.14 -34.38
N ASN A 15 61.80 -53.46 -33.37
CA ASN A 15 60.62 -52.66 -32.99
C ASN A 15 61.05 -51.38 -32.25
N THR A 16 61.49 -50.40 -33.03
CA THR A 16 62.03 -49.13 -32.54
C THR A 16 60.96 -48.31 -31.81
N ALA A 17 59.68 -48.45 -32.16
CA ALA A 17 58.58 -47.80 -31.46
C ALA A 17 58.46 -48.29 -29.99
N GLN A 18 58.43 -49.60 -29.76
CA GLN A 18 58.37 -50.16 -28.40
C GLN A 18 59.62 -49.83 -27.57
N LEU A 19 60.80 -49.76 -28.19
CA LEU A 19 62.04 -49.42 -27.49
C LEU A 19 62.05 -47.94 -27.06
N ILE A 20 61.64 -47.02 -27.95
CA ILE A 20 61.47 -45.60 -27.62
C ILE A 20 60.44 -45.43 -26.51
N GLU A 21 59.30 -46.13 -26.55
CA GLU A 21 58.30 -46.08 -25.48
C GLU A 21 58.85 -46.56 -24.13
N ARG A 22 59.59 -47.67 -24.09
CA ARG A 22 60.22 -48.16 -22.85
C ARG A 22 61.27 -47.20 -22.29
N LEU A 23 62.05 -46.56 -23.16
CA LEU A 23 63.04 -45.54 -22.77
C LEU A 23 62.35 -44.28 -22.21
N ILE A 24 61.33 -43.78 -22.90
CA ILE A 24 60.54 -42.63 -22.45
C ILE A 24 59.77 -42.95 -21.16
N ALA A 25 59.29 -44.18 -20.97
CA ALA A 25 58.60 -44.61 -19.74
C ALA A 25 59.51 -44.60 -18.50
N ILE A 26 60.82 -44.85 -18.67
CA ILE A 26 61.79 -44.73 -17.57
C ILE A 26 62.10 -43.25 -17.31
N GLU A 27 62.31 -42.47 -18.38
CA GLU A 27 62.60 -41.03 -18.29
C GLU A 27 61.38 -40.21 -17.79
N SER A 28 60.14 -40.73 -17.88
CA SER A 28 58.91 -40.07 -17.40
C SER A 28 58.58 -40.28 -15.91
N ARG A 29 59.34 -41.09 -15.18
CA ARG A 29 59.16 -41.29 -13.72
C ARG A 29 59.13 -39.97 -12.92
N PRO A 30 60.00 -38.97 -13.18
CA PRO A 30 59.93 -37.67 -12.50
C PRO A 30 58.62 -36.92 -12.75
N VAL A 31 58.02 -37.07 -13.94
CA VAL A 31 56.71 -36.49 -14.27
C VAL A 31 55.61 -37.14 -13.46
N SER A 32 55.59 -38.47 -13.35
CA SER A 32 54.61 -39.20 -12.54
C SER A 32 54.68 -38.80 -11.06
N ILE A 33 55.89 -38.65 -10.51
CA ILE A 33 56.10 -38.16 -9.14
C ILE A 33 55.58 -36.72 -8.97
N ALA A 34 55.86 -35.84 -9.95
CA ALA A 34 55.39 -34.45 -9.91
C ALA A 34 53.87 -34.34 -10.07
N GLN A 35 53.25 -35.16 -10.91
CA GLN A 35 51.78 -35.27 -11.05
C GLN A 35 51.14 -35.77 -9.76
N GLY A 36 51.74 -36.76 -9.09
CA GLY A 36 51.30 -37.20 -7.76
C GLY A 36 51.36 -36.06 -6.73
N ARG A 37 52.43 -35.26 -6.75
CA ARG A 37 52.55 -34.07 -5.88
C ARG A 37 51.55 -32.97 -6.23
N LEU A 38 51.26 -32.75 -7.50
CA LEU A 38 50.23 -31.82 -7.97
C LEU A 38 48.85 -32.24 -7.46
N GLY A 39 48.49 -33.52 -7.60
CA GLY A 39 47.22 -34.05 -7.09
C GLY A 39 47.08 -33.89 -5.57
N GLN A 40 48.17 -34.09 -4.82
CA GLN A 40 48.18 -33.83 -3.37
C GLN A 40 47.93 -32.35 -3.04
N LEU A 41 48.58 -31.42 -3.76
CA LEU A 41 48.37 -29.98 -3.57
C LEU A 41 46.93 -29.55 -3.93
N GLN A 42 46.32 -30.14 -4.96
CA GLN A 42 44.93 -29.88 -5.34
C GLN A 42 43.93 -30.40 -4.29
N LEU A 43 44.19 -31.58 -3.70
CA LEU A 43 43.40 -32.08 -2.58
C LEU A 43 43.51 -31.18 -1.34
N GLN A 44 44.71 -30.66 -1.06
CA GLN A 44 44.93 -29.69 0.01
C GLN A 44 44.18 -28.38 -0.23
N GLN A 45 44.25 -27.84 -1.45
CA GLN A 45 43.52 -26.63 -1.84
C GLN A 45 42.00 -26.81 -1.64
N THR A 46 41.46 -27.95 -2.09
CA THR A 46 40.04 -28.29 -1.92
C THR A 46 39.66 -28.39 -0.45
N ALA A 47 40.50 -29.02 0.37
CA ALA A 47 40.30 -29.11 1.81
C ALA A 47 40.32 -27.74 2.51
N ILE A 48 41.23 -26.84 2.12
CA ILE A 48 41.29 -25.47 2.63
C ILE A 48 40.03 -24.68 2.28
N LEU A 49 39.55 -24.77 1.03
CA LEU A 49 38.34 -24.07 0.58
C LEU A 49 37.09 -24.52 1.35
N ASP A 50 36.97 -25.82 1.62
CA ASP A 50 35.84 -26.36 2.38
C ASP A 50 35.95 -26.05 3.89
N LEU A 51 37.15 -26.02 4.48
CA LEU A 51 37.32 -25.48 5.84
C LEU A 51 36.97 -23.98 5.91
N ASN A 52 37.37 -23.19 4.90
CA ASN A 52 37.03 -21.77 4.81
C ASN A 52 35.51 -21.54 4.69
N SER A 53 34.83 -22.36 3.90
CA SER A 53 33.37 -22.33 3.76
C SER A 53 32.67 -22.64 5.09
N ARG A 54 33.10 -23.71 5.79
CA ARG A 54 32.51 -24.09 7.10
C ARG A 54 32.79 -23.06 8.19
N LEU A 55 33.97 -22.46 8.18
CA LEU A 55 34.32 -21.40 9.13
C LEU A 55 33.54 -20.11 8.83
N SER A 56 33.24 -19.83 7.56
CA SER A 56 32.35 -18.75 7.16
C SER A 56 30.92 -19.02 7.62
N ALA A 57 30.41 -20.25 7.46
CA ALA A 57 29.10 -20.63 7.98
C ALA A 57 29.00 -20.50 9.52
N LEU A 58 30.06 -20.84 10.26
CA LEU A 58 30.14 -20.59 11.71
C LEU A 58 30.13 -19.10 12.02
N ARG A 59 30.90 -18.29 11.28
CA ARG A 59 30.90 -16.83 11.44
C ARG A 59 29.49 -16.27 11.21
N ASP A 60 28.81 -16.71 10.17
CA ASP A 60 27.48 -16.21 9.82
C ASP A 60 26.44 -16.62 10.87
N ALA A 61 26.51 -17.86 11.39
CA ALA A 61 25.67 -18.30 12.50
C ALA A 61 25.96 -17.52 13.80
N ALA A 62 27.22 -17.22 14.10
CA ALA A 62 27.60 -16.37 15.23
C ALA A 62 27.13 -14.92 15.04
N SER A 63 27.14 -14.43 13.80
CA SER A 63 26.74 -13.05 13.48
C SER A 63 25.25 -12.76 13.73
N ALA A 64 24.40 -13.79 13.77
CA ALA A 64 22.99 -13.66 14.15
C ALA A 64 22.85 -13.02 15.54
N PHE A 65 23.80 -13.29 16.44
CA PHE A 65 23.83 -12.76 17.81
C PHE A 65 24.47 -11.37 17.92
N ARG A 66 24.83 -10.71 16.80
CA ARG A 66 25.35 -9.32 16.81
C ARG A 66 24.38 -8.32 17.42
N THR A 67 23.09 -8.61 17.31
CA THR A 67 22.03 -7.73 17.79
C THR A 67 21.21 -8.43 18.86
N LYS A 68 20.63 -7.65 19.77
CA LYS A 68 19.74 -8.16 20.82
C LYS A 68 18.47 -8.83 20.29
N LYS A 69 18.19 -8.71 18.99
CA LYS A 69 16.98 -9.22 18.33
C LYS A 69 16.75 -10.72 18.57
N THR A 70 17.82 -11.52 18.61
CA THR A 70 17.71 -12.97 18.84
C THR A 70 17.12 -13.29 20.22
N PHE A 71 17.49 -12.54 21.27
CA PHE A 71 16.97 -12.76 22.63
C PHE A 71 15.67 -12.01 22.93
N ASN A 72 15.30 -11.08 22.04
CA ASN A 72 14.03 -10.36 22.05
C ASN A 72 12.99 -11.02 21.12
N LEU A 73 13.22 -12.25 20.67
CA LEU A 73 12.21 -13.00 19.93
C LEU A 73 10.96 -13.16 20.80
N THR A 74 9.81 -12.92 20.19
CA THR A 74 8.50 -13.08 20.80
C THR A 74 7.62 -13.94 19.91
N SER A 75 6.74 -14.71 20.52
CA SER A 75 5.73 -15.51 19.85
C SER A 75 4.34 -14.99 20.24
N ALA A 76 3.38 -15.16 19.34
CA ALA A 76 1.98 -14.91 19.63
C ALA A 76 1.21 -16.22 19.44
N ALA A 77 0.49 -16.64 20.46
CA ALA A 77 -0.33 -17.85 20.45
C ALA A 77 -1.82 -17.48 20.53
N SER A 78 -2.63 -17.98 19.61
CA SER A 78 -4.07 -17.77 19.61
C SER A 78 -4.81 -18.92 20.28
N SER A 79 -5.85 -18.60 21.06
CA SER A 79 -6.79 -19.62 21.57
C SER A 79 -7.63 -20.25 20.45
N ASN A 80 -7.71 -19.62 19.28
CA ASN A 80 -8.38 -20.15 18.10
C ASN A 80 -7.68 -19.72 16.80
N GLU A 81 -6.65 -20.47 16.42
CA GLU A 81 -5.83 -20.28 15.20
C GLU A 81 -6.62 -20.43 13.87
N SER A 82 -7.87 -20.92 13.92
CA SER A 82 -8.76 -21.01 12.75
C SER A 82 -9.56 -19.74 12.51
N ALA A 83 -9.78 -18.94 13.55
CA ALA A 83 -10.45 -17.64 13.48
C ALA A 83 -9.45 -16.49 13.36
N LEU A 84 -8.38 -16.51 14.17
CA LEU A 84 -7.40 -15.43 14.23
C LEU A 84 -6.03 -16.01 14.54
N ARG A 85 -5.01 -15.58 13.79
CA ARG A 85 -3.59 -15.86 14.07
C ARG A 85 -2.85 -14.57 14.39
N GLY A 86 -1.85 -14.64 15.24
CA GLY A 86 -0.94 -13.51 15.47
C GLY A 86 0.49 -13.88 15.12
N THR A 87 1.21 -12.94 14.53
CA THR A 87 2.66 -13.01 14.35
C THR A 87 3.28 -11.87 15.12
N ALA A 88 4.18 -12.18 16.06
CA ALA A 88 4.88 -11.18 16.85
C ALA A 88 6.28 -10.91 16.29
N SER A 89 6.64 -9.63 16.18
CA SER A 89 7.97 -9.15 15.84
C SER A 89 8.82 -8.98 17.10
N THR A 90 10.13 -8.81 16.96
CA THR A 90 11.04 -8.63 18.11
C THR A 90 10.80 -7.36 18.94
N SER A 91 9.90 -6.48 18.52
CA SER A 91 9.49 -5.29 19.29
C SER A 91 8.14 -5.48 19.99
N ALA A 92 7.48 -6.62 19.83
CA ALA A 92 6.21 -6.89 20.49
C ALA A 92 6.40 -6.99 22.00
N LEU A 93 5.47 -6.37 22.75
CA LEU A 93 5.48 -6.46 24.20
C LEU A 93 4.65 -7.68 24.65
N PRO A 94 5.16 -8.51 25.58
CA PRO A 94 4.39 -9.61 26.14
C PRO A 94 3.09 -9.12 26.78
N GLY A 95 2.00 -9.85 26.53
CA GLY A 95 0.66 -9.47 26.98
C GLY A 95 -0.42 -10.40 26.44
N THR A 96 -1.61 -10.29 27.02
CA THR A 96 -2.79 -11.06 26.59
C THR A 96 -3.85 -10.10 26.08
N TYR A 97 -4.41 -10.42 24.92
CA TYR A 97 -5.29 -9.55 24.15
C TYR A 97 -6.54 -10.34 23.75
N GLN A 98 -7.73 -9.76 23.90
CA GLN A 98 -9.00 -10.41 23.54
C GLN A 98 -9.64 -9.74 22.33
N PHE A 99 -10.07 -10.58 21.39
CA PHE A 99 -10.70 -10.18 20.13
C PHE A 99 -11.99 -10.94 19.90
N LEU A 100 -12.97 -10.31 19.27
CA LEU A 100 -14.15 -10.96 18.73
C LEU A 100 -14.22 -10.65 17.23
N VAL A 101 -14.00 -11.67 16.39
CA VAL A 101 -13.99 -11.53 14.93
C VAL A 101 -15.41 -11.65 14.42
N ASP A 102 -16.02 -10.53 14.02
CA ASP A 102 -17.44 -10.54 13.62
C ASP A 102 -17.63 -10.81 12.12
N ARG A 103 -16.84 -10.17 11.26
CA ARG A 103 -16.82 -10.47 9.82
C ARG A 103 -15.45 -10.25 9.21
N LEU A 104 -15.16 -11.00 8.16
CA LEU A 104 -13.99 -10.79 7.32
C LEU A 104 -14.28 -9.74 6.25
N VAL A 105 -13.22 -9.26 5.60
CA VAL A 105 -13.38 -8.48 4.37
C VAL A 105 -14.03 -9.37 3.30
N SER A 106 -15.00 -8.83 2.58
CA SER A 106 -15.62 -9.48 1.42
C SER A 106 -15.50 -8.60 0.17
N SER A 107 -15.58 -9.21 -1.01
CA SER A 107 -15.67 -8.51 -2.28
C SER A 107 -17.12 -8.42 -2.73
N GLN A 108 -17.50 -7.31 -3.37
CA GLN A 108 -18.84 -7.15 -3.92
C GLN A 108 -19.12 -8.22 -4.97
N GLN A 109 -20.33 -8.80 -4.93
CA GLN A 109 -20.82 -9.76 -5.90
C GLN A 109 -22.19 -9.34 -6.42
N LEU A 110 -22.32 -9.29 -7.74
CA LEU A 110 -23.55 -8.94 -8.45
C LEU A 110 -23.95 -10.10 -9.36
N LEU A 111 -25.24 -10.38 -9.43
CA LEU A 111 -25.80 -11.42 -10.29
C LEU A 111 -26.97 -10.86 -11.11
N SER A 112 -26.91 -11.03 -12.43
CA SER A 112 -28.00 -10.60 -13.31
C SER A 112 -29.24 -11.49 -13.22
N ARG A 113 -30.33 -11.04 -13.86
CA ARG A 113 -31.41 -11.92 -14.32
C ARG A 113 -30.90 -13.02 -15.26
N GLY A 114 -31.74 -14.02 -15.49
CA GLY A 114 -31.43 -15.15 -16.38
C GLY A 114 -31.53 -14.79 -17.86
N PHE A 115 -30.74 -15.48 -18.68
CA PHE A 115 -30.70 -15.45 -20.14
C PHE A 115 -30.88 -16.87 -20.70
N ALA A 116 -31.51 -16.97 -21.87
CA ALA A 116 -31.84 -18.24 -22.51
C ALA A 116 -30.61 -19.04 -22.94
N ASP A 117 -29.60 -18.35 -23.46
CA ASP A 117 -28.32 -18.90 -23.89
C ASP A 117 -27.17 -17.96 -23.53
N ARG A 118 -25.94 -18.44 -23.68
CA ARG A 118 -24.73 -17.66 -23.37
C ARG A 118 -24.03 -17.08 -24.60
N ASP A 119 -24.23 -17.68 -25.77
CA ASP A 119 -23.35 -17.56 -26.95
C ASP A 119 -24.09 -17.53 -28.29
N ALA A 120 -25.43 -17.58 -28.33
CA ALA A 120 -26.21 -17.60 -29.57
C ALA A 120 -27.01 -16.30 -29.79
N THR A 121 -27.66 -15.78 -28.75
CA THR A 121 -28.55 -14.61 -28.85
C THR A 121 -27.87 -13.36 -28.31
N GLY A 122 -27.91 -12.28 -29.10
CA GLY A 122 -27.47 -10.96 -28.65
C GLY A 122 -28.36 -10.45 -27.52
N ILE A 123 -27.77 -9.91 -26.45
CA ILE A 123 -28.54 -9.46 -25.28
C ILE A 123 -29.10 -8.04 -25.44
N GLY A 124 -28.80 -7.35 -26.56
CA GLY A 124 -29.27 -5.99 -26.82
C GLY A 124 -28.62 -4.92 -25.94
N ALA A 125 -27.43 -5.18 -25.40
CA ALA A 125 -26.69 -4.19 -24.61
C ALA A 125 -26.25 -3.02 -25.51
N GLY A 126 -26.47 -1.78 -25.04
CA GLY A 126 -25.96 -0.57 -25.68
C GLY A 126 -24.64 -0.12 -25.08
N SER A 127 -24.66 0.32 -23.82
CA SER A 127 -23.46 0.67 -23.08
C SER A 127 -23.63 0.45 -21.59
N PHE A 128 -22.57 0.01 -20.93
CA PHE A 128 -22.51 -0.05 -19.47
C PHE A 128 -21.50 0.95 -18.94
N THR A 129 -21.85 1.64 -17.87
CA THR A 129 -20.96 2.55 -17.14
C THR A 129 -20.57 1.92 -15.82
N PHE A 130 -19.28 1.93 -15.53
CA PHE A 130 -18.69 1.42 -14.30
C PHE A 130 -18.01 2.55 -13.56
N GLU A 131 -18.29 2.68 -12.26
CA GLU A 131 -17.72 3.77 -11.47
C GLU A 131 -17.41 3.32 -10.03
N SER A 132 -16.55 4.06 -9.33
CA SER A 132 -16.32 3.82 -7.90
C SER A 132 -17.58 4.09 -7.08
N ALA A 133 -17.78 3.33 -6.00
CA ALA A 133 -18.80 3.67 -4.98
C ALA A 133 -18.61 5.07 -4.35
N ARG A 134 -17.46 5.72 -4.54
CA ARG A 134 -17.26 7.13 -4.18
C ARG A 134 -18.16 8.09 -4.97
N ALA A 135 -18.67 7.71 -6.14
CA ALA A 135 -19.58 8.56 -6.92
C ALA A 135 -21.00 8.66 -6.33
N ARG A 136 -21.31 7.85 -5.30
CA ARG A 136 -22.62 7.84 -4.67
C ARG A 136 -22.96 9.18 -4.02
N LEU A 137 -24.23 9.59 -4.17
CA LEU A 137 -24.82 10.79 -3.56
C LEU A 137 -25.32 10.55 -2.13
N ASP A 138 -25.45 9.29 -1.73
CA ASP A 138 -25.85 8.82 -0.39
C ASP A 138 -24.62 8.27 0.34
N ARG A 139 -23.65 9.16 0.60
CA ARG A 139 -22.38 8.78 1.23
C ARG A 139 -22.60 8.39 2.69
N ASP A 140 -22.23 7.16 3.02
CA ASP A 140 -22.31 6.64 4.39
C ASP A 140 -21.34 7.38 5.33
N VAL A 141 -21.71 7.47 6.61
CA VAL A 141 -20.94 8.17 7.65
C VAL A 141 -20.62 7.19 8.77
N SER A 142 -19.36 7.17 9.23
CA SER A 142 -18.95 6.33 10.35
C SER A 142 -19.60 6.83 11.65
N LEU A 143 -20.03 5.91 12.51
CA LEU A 143 -20.57 6.28 13.82
C LEU A 143 -19.51 6.92 14.73
N SER A 144 -18.22 6.71 14.46
CA SER A 144 -17.12 7.40 15.16
C SER A 144 -17.08 8.90 14.89
N ASP A 145 -17.62 9.34 13.76
CA ASP A 145 -17.50 10.72 13.31
C ASP A 145 -18.65 11.60 13.84
N LEU A 146 -19.63 10.97 14.50
CA LEU A 146 -20.76 11.67 15.11
C LEU A 146 -20.34 12.33 16.43
N ASN A 147 -21.19 13.22 16.93
CA ASN A 147 -21.03 13.96 18.18
C ASN A 147 -19.69 14.70 18.28
N GLY A 148 -19.24 15.27 17.17
CA GLY A 148 -17.97 16.01 17.11
C GLY A 148 -16.72 15.14 17.13
N GLY A 149 -16.84 13.83 16.88
CA GLY A 149 -15.75 12.85 16.90
C GLY A 149 -15.72 11.97 18.15
N GLU A 150 -16.58 12.22 19.13
CA GLU A 150 -16.76 11.34 20.30
C GLU A 150 -17.46 10.02 19.92
N GLY A 151 -18.15 10.02 18.78
CA GLY A 151 -18.89 8.91 18.24
C GLY A 151 -20.18 8.59 19.00
N VAL A 152 -20.68 7.37 18.81
CA VAL A 152 -21.94 6.88 19.39
C VAL A 152 -21.66 5.75 20.37
N ALA A 153 -22.36 5.76 21.51
CA ALA A 153 -22.34 4.65 22.45
C ALA A 153 -23.05 3.44 21.83
N ARG A 154 -22.27 2.41 21.47
CA ARG A 154 -22.82 1.15 20.94
C ARG A 154 -23.69 0.45 21.99
N GLY A 155 -24.72 -0.25 21.54
CA GLY A 155 -25.67 -0.90 22.44
C GLY A 155 -27.01 -1.15 21.79
N LYS A 156 -28.08 -1.10 22.58
CA LYS A 156 -29.44 -1.40 22.13
C LYS A 156 -30.35 -0.19 22.32
N ILE A 157 -31.38 -0.11 21.49
CA ILE A 157 -32.47 0.86 21.62
C ILE A 157 -33.80 0.13 21.71
N VAL A 158 -34.81 0.77 22.28
CA VAL A 158 -36.17 0.22 22.39
C VAL A 158 -37.14 1.18 21.71
N LEU A 159 -37.84 0.68 20.69
CA LEU A 159 -38.95 1.37 20.02
C LEU A 159 -40.25 0.88 20.65
N SER A 160 -41.10 1.77 21.15
CA SER A 160 -42.36 1.41 21.80
C SER A 160 -43.56 2.16 21.23
N GLU A 161 -44.63 1.43 20.92
CA GLU A 161 -45.94 1.92 20.50
C GLU A 161 -47.00 1.36 21.48
N GLY A 162 -47.45 2.19 22.43
CA GLY A 162 -48.36 1.74 23.49
C GLY A 162 -47.75 0.61 24.33
N SER A 163 -48.36 -0.58 24.30
CA SER A 163 -47.86 -1.79 24.98
C SER A 163 -46.89 -2.62 24.13
N ASN A 164 -46.71 -2.30 22.85
CA ASN A 164 -45.82 -3.03 21.96
C ASN A 164 -44.43 -2.39 22.03
N SER A 165 -43.39 -3.19 22.23
CA SER A 165 -42.00 -2.72 22.22
C SER A 165 -41.10 -3.69 21.48
N VAL A 166 -40.17 -3.16 20.69
CA VAL A 166 -39.11 -3.94 20.02
C VAL A 166 -37.75 -3.40 20.44
N THR A 167 -36.82 -4.30 20.77
CA THR A 167 -35.42 -3.94 21.02
C THR A 167 -34.64 -4.12 19.73
N VAL A 168 -33.96 -3.07 19.27
CA VAL A 168 -33.05 -3.10 18.12
C VAL A 168 -31.62 -3.14 18.64
N ASP A 169 -30.85 -4.14 18.21
CA ASP A 169 -29.45 -4.32 18.59
C ASP A 169 -28.53 -3.58 17.61
N LEU A 170 -27.88 -2.53 18.09
CA LEU A 170 -26.92 -1.70 17.35
C LEU A 170 -25.49 -1.88 17.88
N SER A 171 -25.25 -2.86 18.75
CA SER A 171 -23.95 -3.07 19.41
C SER A 171 -22.82 -3.36 18.43
N LYS A 172 -23.15 -3.86 17.24
CA LYS A 172 -22.20 -4.16 16.17
C LYS A 172 -22.17 -3.11 15.06
N ALA A 173 -23.10 -2.16 15.05
CA ALA A 173 -23.20 -1.17 13.99
C ALA A 173 -21.94 -0.28 13.95
N ALA A 174 -21.43 -0.06 12.74
CA ALA A 174 -20.25 0.77 12.49
C ALA A 174 -20.58 2.08 11.78
N THR A 175 -21.67 2.11 10.99
CA THR A 175 -22.05 3.26 10.17
C THR A 175 -23.51 3.66 10.34
N VAL A 176 -23.84 4.87 9.91
CA VAL A 176 -25.22 5.37 9.93
C VAL A 176 -26.12 4.50 9.07
N SER A 177 -25.66 4.02 7.91
CA SER A 177 -26.45 3.11 7.07
C SER A 177 -26.76 1.79 7.78
N GLU A 178 -25.81 1.22 8.54
CA GLU A 178 -26.08 0.02 9.35
C GLU A 178 -27.12 0.28 10.46
N VAL A 179 -27.14 1.49 11.04
CA VAL A 179 -28.18 1.91 12.01
C VAL A 179 -29.55 2.05 11.33
N LEU A 180 -29.61 2.71 10.17
CA LEU A 180 -30.84 2.87 9.41
C LEU A 180 -31.39 1.51 8.98
N ASP A 181 -30.54 0.62 8.45
CA ASP A 181 -30.92 -0.74 8.05
C ASP A 181 -31.46 -1.55 9.23
N ALA A 182 -30.79 -1.50 10.40
CA ALA A 182 -31.22 -2.21 11.59
C ALA A 182 -32.57 -1.71 12.14
N ILE A 183 -32.81 -0.40 12.13
CA ILE A 183 -34.11 0.17 12.53
C ILE A 183 -35.18 -0.19 11.49
N ASN A 184 -34.91 -0.01 10.20
CA ASN A 184 -35.89 -0.25 9.12
C ASN A 184 -36.27 -1.73 8.95
N SER A 185 -35.42 -2.65 9.41
CA SER A 185 -35.65 -4.10 9.31
C SER A 185 -36.30 -4.71 10.56
N ASN A 186 -36.77 -3.91 11.52
CA ASN A 186 -37.25 -4.42 12.83
C ASN A 186 -38.55 -5.22 12.75
N GLY A 187 -39.34 -5.08 11.68
CA GLY A 187 -40.51 -5.91 11.31
C GLY A 187 -41.74 -5.86 12.23
N VAL A 188 -41.66 -5.22 13.41
CA VAL A 188 -42.71 -5.26 14.44
C VAL A 188 -43.41 -3.92 14.60
N VAL A 189 -42.63 -2.84 14.63
CA VAL A 189 -43.16 -1.48 14.72
C VAL A 189 -42.97 -0.85 13.34
N ALA A 190 -44.04 -0.29 12.76
CA ALA A 190 -44.02 0.30 11.42
C ALA A 190 -43.27 1.65 11.37
N VAL A 191 -42.17 1.77 12.11
CA VAL A 191 -41.27 2.92 12.15
C VAL A 191 -40.17 2.73 11.13
N THR A 192 -39.98 3.73 10.28
CA THR A 192 -38.82 3.84 9.40
C THR A 192 -37.92 4.99 9.84
N ALA A 193 -36.61 4.78 9.80
CA ALA A 193 -35.59 5.78 10.02
C ALA A 193 -35.01 6.27 8.68
N LYS A 194 -34.72 7.57 8.60
CA LYS A 194 -33.92 8.19 7.55
C LYS A 194 -32.94 9.19 8.15
N ALA A 195 -31.89 9.50 7.41
CA ALA A 195 -31.02 10.64 7.70
C ALA A 195 -31.68 11.94 7.22
N ASP A 196 -31.52 13.01 7.99
CA ASP A 196 -32.05 14.33 7.68
C ASP A 196 -31.08 15.43 8.15
N GLY A 197 -30.30 15.99 7.22
CA GLY A 197 -29.23 16.93 7.56
C GLY A 197 -28.24 16.29 8.54
N GLY A 198 -27.94 16.96 9.65
CA GLY A 198 -27.08 16.42 10.70
C GLY A 198 -27.75 15.43 11.67
N ARG A 199 -28.97 14.96 11.38
CA ARG A 199 -29.85 14.28 12.35
C ARG A 199 -30.43 12.99 11.78
N LEU A 200 -31.01 12.17 12.65
CA LEU A 200 -31.86 11.04 12.26
C LEU A 200 -33.33 11.39 12.49
N GLN A 201 -34.19 11.02 11.55
CA GLN A 201 -35.63 11.18 11.65
C GLN A 201 -36.31 9.82 11.53
N LEU A 202 -37.21 9.52 12.48
CA LEU A 202 -38.00 8.31 12.51
C LEU A 202 -39.47 8.65 12.24
N ARG A 203 -40.15 7.85 11.42
CA ARG A 203 -41.56 8.06 11.05
C ARG A 203 -42.35 6.76 11.14
N HIS A 204 -43.52 6.82 11.76
CA HIS A 204 -44.49 5.74 11.75
C HIS A 204 -45.28 5.73 10.43
N ALA A 205 -45.49 4.54 9.83
CA ALA A 205 -46.13 4.41 8.52
C ALA A 205 -47.59 4.90 8.49
N SER A 206 -48.33 4.73 9.59
CA SER A 206 -49.72 5.21 9.76
C SER A 206 -49.83 6.60 10.39
N GLY A 207 -48.72 7.21 10.82
CA GLY A 207 -48.73 8.44 11.63
C GLY A 207 -49.05 8.25 13.11
N SER A 208 -49.14 7.01 13.62
CA SER A 208 -49.29 6.71 15.05
C SER A 208 -48.13 7.27 15.88
N SER A 209 -48.40 7.60 17.16
CA SER A 209 -47.36 8.00 18.10
C SER A 209 -46.55 6.81 18.60
N PHE A 210 -45.23 6.99 18.69
CA PHE A 210 -44.29 6.02 19.25
C PHE A 210 -43.22 6.72 20.09
N THR A 211 -42.45 5.94 20.85
CA THR A 211 -41.33 6.40 21.65
C THR A 211 -40.07 5.60 21.35
N VAL A 212 -38.92 6.24 21.54
CA VAL A 212 -37.61 5.64 21.41
C VAL A 212 -36.84 5.89 22.70
N SER A 213 -36.30 4.83 23.27
CA SER A 213 -35.54 4.89 24.52
C SER A 213 -34.27 4.07 24.44
N ASP A 214 -33.35 4.35 25.34
CA ASP A 214 -32.16 3.54 25.51
C ASP A 214 -32.52 2.14 26.01
N GLY A 215 -31.85 1.12 25.49
CA GLY A 215 -31.89 -0.21 26.07
C GLY A 215 -31.28 -0.21 27.48
N ALA A 216 -31.73 -1.14 28.33
CA ALA A 216 -31.25 -1.22 29.71
C ALA A 216 -29.71 -1.30 29.78
N GLY A 217 -29.08 -0.33 30.45
CA GLY A 217 -27.62 -0.25 30.62
C GLY A 217 -26.84 0.40 29.46
N TYR A 218 -27.54 0.97 28.48
CA TYR A 218 -26.95 1.67 27.34
C TYR A 218 -27.40 3.13 27.27
N THR A 219 -26.75 3.91 26.42
CA THR A 219 -27.10 5.32 26.09
C THR A 219 -27.15 5.53 24.57
N THR A 220 -27.42 4.47 23.82
CA THR A 220 -27.33 4.43 22.36
C THR A 220 -28.33 5.36 21.67
N ALA A 221 -29.61 5.34 22.07
CA ALA A 221 -30.63 6.23 21.51
C ALA A 221 -30.33 7.69 21.82
N SER A 222 -29.87 7.97 23.05
CA SER A 222 -29.47 9.32 23.47
C SER A 222 -28.26 9.83 22.66
N SER A 223 -27.23 9.00 22.48
CA SER A 223 -26.04 9.36 21.68
C SER A 223 -26.29 9.42 20.17
N LEU A 224 -27.32 8.74 19.67
CA LEU A 224 -27.82 8.90 18.30
C LEU A 224 -28.75 10.12 18.15
N GLY A 225 -29.05 10.81 19.26
CA GLY A 225 -29.94 11.97 19.26
C GLY A 225 -31.41 11.64 19.05
N ILE A 226 -31.82 10.37 19.15
CA ILE A 226 -33.18 9.90 18.84
C ILE A 226 -33.97 9.46 20.07
N ALA A 227 -33.46 9.64 21.29
CA ALA A 227 -34.25 9.36 22.49
C ALA A 227 -35.40 10.39 22.62
N GLY A 228 -36.65 9.92 22.66
CA GLY A 228 -37.82 10.80 22.75
C GLY A 228 -39.12 10.19 22.22
N ALA A 229 -40.17 11.01 22.17
CA ALA A 229 -41.48 10.65 21.65
C ALA A 229 -41.74 11.34 20.30
N SER A 230 -42.39 10.65 19.38
CA SER A 230 -42.84 11.24 18.12
C SER A 230 -43.91 12.31 18.36
N ASN A 231 -44.02 13.27 17.45
CA ASN A 231 -45.11 14.24 17.44
C ASN A 231 -46.48 13.60 17.09
N GLY A 232 -47.53 14.43 17.06
CA GLY A 232 -48.90 14.00 16.73
C GLY A 232 -49.11 13.52 15.29
N SER A 233 -48.09 13.60 14.43
CA SER A 233 -48.07 13.05 13.07
C SER A 233 -47.22 11.79 12.96
N GLY A 234 -46.78 11.22 14.09
CA GLY A 234 -45.95 10.02 14.12
C GLY A 234 -44.56 10.25 13.56
N VAL A 235 -43.99 11.45 13.73
CA VAL A 235 -42.61 11.79 13.32
C VAL A 235 -41.80 12.18 14.55
N LEU A 236 -40.65 11.53 14.73
CA LEU A 236 -39.63 11.88 15.71
C LEU A 236 -38.40 12.42 14.96
N THR A 237 -38.11 13.71 15.13
CA THR A 237 -36.88 14.32 14.61
C THR A 237 -35.87 14.40 15.73
N GLY A 238 -34.74 13.71 15.58
CA GLY A 238 -33.67 13.72 16.57
C GLY A 238 -32.91 15.04 16.66
N SER A 239 -31.97 15.13 17.59
CA SER A 239 -30.99 16.21 17.67
C SER A 239 -29.91 16.09 16.59
N SER A 240 -29.19 17.18 16.33
CA SER A 240 -28.03 17.13 15.43
C SER A 240 -26.90 16.37 16.11
N VAL A 241 -26.46 15.29 15.47
CA VAL A 241 -25.32 14.46 15.89
C VAL A 241 -24.17 14.53 14.89
N TYR A 242 -24.36 15.23 13.77
CA TYR A 242 -23.33 15.44 12.76
C TYR A 242 -23.30 16.90 12.34
N GLY A 243 -22.10 17.47 12.35
CA GLY A 243 -21.84 18.87 12.06
C GLY A 243 -20.36 19.17 12.31
N MET A 244 -19.86 20.25 11.72
CA MET A 244 -18.50 20.71 11.96
C MET A 244 -18.35 21.15 13.42
N SER A 245 -17.25 20.73 14.04
CA SER A 245 -16.73 21.22 15.30
C SER A 245 -15.33 21.81 15.08
N LEU A 246 -14.76 22.44 16.11
CA LEU A 246 -13.37 22.90 16.06
C LEU A 246 -12.36 21.75 15.87
N ALA A 247 -12.73 20.53 16.24
CA ALA A 247 -11.89 19.34 16.07
C ALA A 247 -12.04 18.67 14.69
N THR A 248 -13.04 19.05 13.90
CA THR A 248 -13.27 18.47 12.57
C THR A 248 -12.04 18.64 11.68
N SER A 249 -11.58 17.52 11.11
CA SER A 249 -10.43 17.49 10.20
C SER A 249 -10.76 18.21 8.89
N LEU A 250 -9.83 19.04 8.41
CA LEU A 250 -9.97 19.72 7.11
C LEU A 250 -10.08 18.72 5.94
N ALA A 251 -9.50 17.52 6.08
CA ALA A 251 -9.60 16.47 5.06
C ALA A 251 -11.03 15.90 4.91
N SER A 252 -11.89 16.06 5.92
CA SER A 252 -13.26 15.54 5.90
C SER A 252 -14.27 16.45 5.20
N LEU A 253 -13.90 17.73 5.01
CA LEU A 253 -14.71 18.76 4.38
C LEU A 253 -14.90 18.51 2.88
N ASN A 254 -15.87 19.20 2.28
CA ASN A 254 -16.21 19.09 0.86
C ASN A 254 -16.50 17.64 0.45
N ASP A 255 -17.25 16.93 1.30
CA ASP A 255 -17.50 15.49 1.17
C ASP A 255 -16.22 14.64 1.03
N GLY A 256 -15.21 14.95 1.84
CA GLY A 256 -13.94 14.21 1.88
C GLY A 256 -12.98 14.58 0.75
N ASN A 257 -13.29 15.62 -0.04
CA ASN A 257 -12.37 16.22 -0.99
C ASN A 257 -11.35 17.15 -0.31
N GLY A 258 -11.58 17.49 0.95
CA GLY A 258 -10.69 18.23 1.84
C GLY A 258 -10.49 19.69 1.46
N VAL A 259 -9.45 20.30 2.02
CA VAL A 259 -9.03 21.69 1.76
C VAL A 259 -7.60 21.68 1.23
N SER A 260 -7.37 22.29 0.06
CA SER A 260 -6.01 22.45 -0.48
C SER A 260 -5.21 23.38 0.40
N LEU A 261 -4.03 22.92 0.85
CA LEU A 261 -3.08 23.71 1.62
C LEU A 261 -1.69 23.54 1.03
N THR A 262 -1.16 24.60 0.42
CA THR A 262 0.23 24.65 -0.02
C THR A 262 1.10 25.34 1.03
N SER A 263 2.11 24.63 1.55
CA SER A 263 3.10 25.20 2.47
C SER A 263 4.20 25.96 1.72
N ILE A 264 4.60 27.13 2.22
CA ILE A 264 5.64 27.96 1.59
C ILE A 264 6.60 28.45 2.67
N ALA A 265 7.90 28.38 2.37
CA ALA A 265 8.92 29.02 3.18
C ALA A 265 9.04 30.52 2.82
N GLY A 266 8.90 31.41 3.81
CA GLY A 266 9.18 32.83 3.66
C GLY A 266 8.24 33.77 4.41
N THR A 267 8.74 34.97 4.73
CA THR A 267 7.95 36.05 5.36
C THR A 267 6.91 36.57 4.36
N GLY A 268 5.62 36.42 4.69
CA GLY A 268 4.51 36.87 3.85
C GLY A 268 3.83 35.78 3.01
N ALA A 269 4.11 34.50 3.27
CA ALA A 269 3.32 33.37 2.76
C ALA A 269 1.86 33.46 3.24
N TYR A 270 0.90 33.20 2.35
CA TYR A 270 -0.53 33.17 2.66
C TYR A 270 -1.25 32.26 1.68
N ASN A 271 -2.32 31.59 2.11
CA ASN A 271 -3.14 30.73 1.25
C ASN A 271 -4.38 31.45 0.76
N LEU A 272 -4.94 32.36 1.57
CA LEU A 272 -6.12 33.13 1.24
C LEU A 272 -6.03 34.58 1.73
N VAL A 273 -6.85 35.44 1.15
CA VAL A 273 -7.02 36.85 1.53
C VAL A 273 -8.46 37.07 1.96
N VAL A 274 -8.63 37.76 3.09
CA VAL A 274 -9.90 38.33 3.56
C VAL A 274 -9.87 39.82 3.29
N ARG A 275 -10.67 40.29 2.33
CA ARG A 275 -10.80 41.69 1.98
C ARG A 275 -11.98 42.30 2.74
N VAL A 276 -11.69 43.22 3.64
CA VAL A 276 -12.67 43.89 4.49
C VAL A 276 -12.89 45.31 4.00
N THR A 277 -14.13 45.64 3.63
CA THR A 277 -14.53 47.00 3.25
C THR A 277 -15.35 47.62 4.36
N LEU A 278 -14.93 48.79 4.84
CA LEU A 278 -15.61 49.53 5.90
C LEU A 278 -16.47 50.66 5.34
N THR A 279 -17.35 51.16 6.21
CA THR A 279 -18.14 52.37 5.99
C THR A 279 -17.23 53.51 5.55
N GLY A 280 -17.56 54.14 4.41
CA GLY A 280 -16.69 55.13 3.74
C GLY A 280 -15.80 54.56 2.62
N GLY A 281 -15.92 53.25 2.31
CA GLY A 281 -15.29 52.61 1.15
C GLY A 281 -13.82 52.18 1.37
N HIS A 282 -13.30 52.31 2.58
CA HIS A 282 -11.92 51.90 2.88
C HIS A 282 -11.80 50.38 2.90
N THR A 283 -10.89 49.84 2.08
CA THR A 283 -10.71 48.39 1.89
C THR A 283 -9.35 47.94 2.42
N THR A 284 -9.31 46.85 3.18
CA THR A 284 -8.08 46.25 3.72
C THR A 284 -8.01 44.77 3.34
N ASP A 285 -6.90 44.35 2.72
CA ASP A 285 -6.62 42.93 2.42
C ASP A 285 -5.83 42.29 3.57
N VAL A 286 -6.48 41.38 4.29
CA VAL A 286 -5.88 40.59 5.37
C VAL A 286 -5.41 39.26 4.81
N LYS A 287 -4.09 39.04 4.82
CA LYS A 287 -3.47 37.80 4.32
C LYS A 287 -3.46 36.75 5.41
N VAL A 288 -3.98 35.55 5.12
CA VAL A 288 -4.05 34.45 6.07
C VAL A 288 -3.22 33.26 5.57
N ASN A 289 -2.29 32.80 6.40
CA ASN A 289 -1.50 31.60 6.15
C ASN A 289 -2.07 30.40 6.92
N LEU A 290 -2.48 29.36 6.19
CA LEU A 290 -2.96 28.09 6.75
C LEU A 290 -1.93 26.95 6.55
N GLY A 291 -0.89 27.15 5.75
CA GLY A 291 0.23 26.24 5.56
C GLY A 291 1.29 26.33 6.68
N GLU A 292 2.45 25.74 6.46
CA GLU A 292 3.58 25.87 7.38
C GLU A 292 4.09 27.32 7.46
N VAL A 293 4.47 27.74 8.66
CA VAL A 293 5.07 29.06 8.91
C VAL A 293 6.53 28.85 9.29
N TYR A 294 7.42 29.49 8.53
CA TYR A 294 8.86 29.44 8.78
C TYR A 294 9.36 30.79 9.31
N GLU A 295 10.32 30.74 10.23
CA GLU A 295 11.05 31.89 10.73
C GLU A 295 12.50 31.82 10.25
N THR A 296 13.00 32.94 9.72
CA THR A 296 14.38 33.02 9.27
C THR A 296 15.29 33.33 10.46
N GLN A 297 16.09 32.35 10.86
CA GLN A 297 17.14 32.51 11.88
C GLN A 297 18.51 32.49 11.18
N GLY A 298 19.10 33.66 10.96
CA GLY A 298 20.30 33.82 10.13
C GLY A 298 20.00 33.50 8.66
N ASN A 299 20.69 32.50 8.09
CA ASN A 299 20.43 32.00 6.72
C ASN A 299 19.58 30.72 6.69
N THR A 300 19.05 30.26 7.84
CA THR A 300 18.27 29.02 7.93
C THR A 300 16.81 29.32 8.19
N GLN A 301 15.91 28.72 7.41
CA GLN A 301 14.48 28.70 7.69
C GLN A 301 14.20 27.64 8.75
N VAL A 302 13.68 28.03 9.91
CA VAL A 302 13.25 27.12 10.98
C VAL A 302 11.73 27.06 10.98
N LEU A 303 11.17 25.85 10.98
CA LEU A 303 9.71 25.67 11.07
C LEU A 303 9.23 26.18 12.43
N LYS A 304 8.38 27.21 12.41
CA LYS A 304 7.78 27.84 13.60
C LYS A 304 6.41 27.25 13.90
N GLU A 305 5.59 27.05 12.88
CA GLU A 305 4.27 26.43 13.01
C GLU A 305 4.01 25.45 11.86
N THR A 306 3.41 24.30 12.17
CA THR A 306 2.96 23.31 11.18
C THR A 306 1.72 23.81 10.44
N ALA A 307 1.41 23.26 9.25
CA ALA A 307 0.13 23.53 8.60
C ALA A 307 -1.07 23.15 9.48
N VAL A 308 -2.19 23.87 9.34
CA VAL A 308 -3.43 23.52 10.07
C VAL A 308 -4.02 22.22 9.54
N SER A 309 -4.59 21.42 10.43
CA SER A 309 -5.24 20.15 10.08
C SER A 309 -6.72 20.10 10.48
N THR A 310 -7.20 21.07 11.26
CA THR A 310 -8.58 21.13 11.77
C THR A 310 -9.25 22.46 11.46
N VAL A 311 -10.58 22.45 11.47
CA VAL A 311 -11.42 23.67 11.34
C VAL A 311 -11.07 24.69 12.43
N GLY A 312 -10.86 24.24 13.67
CA GLY A 312 -10.46 25.11 14.78
C GLY A 312 -9.10 25.77 14.56
N GLY A 313 -8.13 25.02 14.03
CA GLY A 313 -6.82 25.58 13.65
C GLY A 313 -6.96 26.64 12.55
N ALA A 314 -7.77 26.37 11.53
CA ALA A 314 -8.03 27.32 10.45
C ALA A 314 -8.71 28.61 10.97
N ILE A 315 -9.76 28.48 11.79
CA ILE A 315 -10.46 29.61 12.41
C ILE A 315 -9.52 30.42 13.30
N ALA A 316 -8.69 29.75 14.11
CA ALA A 316 -7.74 30.42 14.98
C ALA A 316 -6.75 31.28 14.18
N ARG A 317 -6.21 30.76 13.08
CA ARG A 317 -5.29 31.50 12.21
C ARG A 317 -5.95 32.64 11.45
N ILE A 318 -7.19 32.45 10.99
CA ILE A 318 -7.98 33.53 10.37
C ILE A 318 -8.21 34.65 11.38
N ASN A 319 -8.66 34.32 12.60
CA ASN A 319 -8.94 35.31 13.63
C ASN A 319 -7.68 36.03 14.12
N ALA A 320 -6.56 35.31 14.25
CA ALA A 320 -5.27 35.92 14.58
C ALA A 320 -4.82 36.92 13.50
N ALA A 321 -4.92 36.55 12.22
CA ALA A 321 -4.58 37.44 11.12
C ALA A 321 -5.48 38.69 11.05
N LEU A 322 -6.78 38.54 11.36
CA LEU A 322 -7.70 39.68 11.46
C LEU A 322 -7.31 40.60 12.62
N GLU A 323 -6.96 40.05 13.78
CA GLU A 323 -6.52 40.81 14.95
C GLU A 323 -5.20 41.56 14.69
N ASP A 324 -4.21 40.90 14.08
CA ASP A 324 -2.93 41.52 13.67
C ASP A 324 -3.14 42.67 12.67
N ALA A 325 -4.21 42.61 11.86
CA ALA A 325 -4.61 43.66 10.92
C ALA A 325 -5.51 44.74 11.55
N GLY A 326 -5.77 44.71 12.86
CA GLY A 326 -6.64 45.64 13.57
C GLY A 326 -8.13 45.49 13.21
N LYS A 327 -8.57 44.28 12.89
CA LYS A 327 -9.95 43.90 12.54
C LYS A 327 -10.53 42.91 13.55
N ASP A 328 -10.19 43.07 14.82
CA ASP A 328 -10.62 42.22 15.93
C ASP A 328 -12.14 42.16 16.13
N PHE A 329 -12.87 43.17 15.64
CA PHE A 329 -14.34 43.21 15.58
C PHE A 329 -14.97 42.21 14.59
N LEU A 330 -14.18 41.63 13.68
CA LEU A 330 -14.63 40.60 12.75
C LEU A 330 -14.14 39.23 13.24
N LYS A 331 -15.07 38.30 13.52
CA LYS A 331 -14.72 36.97 14.04
C LYS A 331 -15.27 35.86 13.16
N ALA A 332 -14.38 34.99 12.69
CA ALA A 332 -14.71 33.73 12.05
C ALA A 332 -15.18 32.70 13.09
N ALA A 333 -16.24 31.97 12.76
CA ALA A 333 -16.81 30.90 13.58
C ALA A 333 -17.43 29.80 12.71
N VAL A 334 -17.77 28.67 13.33
CA VAL A 334 -18.64 27.66 12.71
C VAL A 334 -20.10 28.11 12.87
N ALA A 335 -20.90 27.98 11.82
CA ALA A 335 -22.33 28.27 11.88
C ALA A 335 -23.04 27.36 12.90
N ALA A 336 -24.15 27.83 13.48
CA ALA A 336 -24.89 27.07 14.50
C ALA A 336 -25.42 25.71 14.01
N ASP A 337 -25.64 25.55 12.71
CA ASP A 337 -26.04 24.29 12.08
C ASP A 337 -24.86 23.34 11.79
N GLY A 338 -23.63 23.78 12.02
CA GLY A 338 -22.41 23.02 11.77
C GLY A 338 -22.09 22.79 10.29
N SER A 339 -22.71 23.51 9.35
CA SER A 339 -22.61 23.20 7.91
C SER A 339 -21.60 24.06 7.13
N ARG A 340 -21.25 25.23 7.69
CA ARG A 340 -20.45 26.29 7.04
C ARG A 340 -19.68 27.14 8.03
N LEU A 341 -18.77 27.97 7.51
CA LEU A 341 -18.12 29.04 8.28
C LEU A 341 -18.91 30.36 8.16
N THR A 342 -18.87 31.16 9.23
CA THR A 342 -19.46 32.49 9.28
C THR A 342 -18.44 33.51 9.78
N PHE A 343 -18.63 34.78 9.41
CA PHE A 343 -17.87 35.90 9.97
C PHE A 343 -18.84 36.92 10.54
N ALA A 344 -18.78 37.18 11.84
CA ALA A 344 -19.64 38.15 12.50
C ALA A 344 -18.89 39.46 12.73
N ASP A 345 -19.47 40.58 12.30
CA ASP A 345 -19.01 41.94 12.58
C ASP A 345 -19.73 42.49 13.83
N THR A 346 -18.97 42.73 14.89
CA THR A 346 -19.50 43.33 16.13
C THR A 346 -19.46 44.86 16.14
N SER A 347 -18.78 45.48 15.18
CA SER A 347 -18.67 46.94 15.05
C SER A 347 -19.86 47.57 14.32
N GLY A 348 -20.49 46.81 13.43
CA GLY A 348 -21.48 47.30 12.47
C GLY A 348 -20.91 48.24 11.40
N THR A 349 -19.58 48.26 11.22
CA THR A 349 -18.89 49.17 10.29
C THR A 349 -18.50 48.51 8.98
N VAL A 350 -18.52 47.17 8.89
CA VAL A 350 -18.23 46.44 7.66
C VAL A 350 -19.39 46.59 6.68
N THR A 351 -19.10 46.98 5.45
CA THR A 351 -20.09 47.11 4.37
C THR A 351 -19.98 46.01 3.33
N ASP A 352 -18.79 45.42 3.17
CA ASP A 352 -18.55 44.29 2.27
C ASP A 352 -17.41 43.42 2.78
N LEU A 353 -17.50 42.12 2.52
CA LEU A 353 -16.51 41.13 2.89
C LEU A 353 -16.29 40.16 1.73
N GLN A 354 -15.07 40.15 1.19
CA GLN A 354 -14.70 39.31 0.05
C GLN A 354 -13.53 38.40 0.42
N PHE A 355 -13.45 37.25 -0.24
CA PHE A 355 -12.38 36.29 -0.04
C PHE A 355 -11.79 35.87 -1.37
N ALA A 356 -10.49 35.65 -1.40
CA ALA A 356 -9.78 35.19 -2.58
C ALA A 356 -8.69 34.19 -2.22
N ASP A 357 -8.51 33.18 -3.07
CA ASP A 357 -7.35 32.30 -3.04
C ASP A 357 -6.08 33.05 -3.44
N ASN A 358 -4.92 32.57 -2.97
CA ASN A 358 -3.64 33.10 -3.43
C ASN A 358 -3.39 32.70 -4.90
N PRO A 359 -3.37 33.66 -5.85
CA PRO A 359 -3.22 33.35 -7.26
C PRO A 359 -1.82 32.82 -7.62
N THR A 360 -0.79 33.07 -6.80
CA THR A 360 0.56 32.56 -7.07
C THR A 360 0.73 31.09 -6.74
N LEU A 361 -0.06 30.57 -5.80
CA LEU A 361 0.01 29.17 -5.37
C LEU A 361 -0.89 28.24 -6.16
N LYS A 362 -1.83 28.81 -6.93
CA LYS A 362 -2.88 28.03 -7.61
C LYS A 362 -3.63 27.13 -6.61
N ASP A 363 -3.74 27.61 -5.36
CA ASP A 363 -4.48 26.98 -4.27
C ASP A 363 -5.98 27.21 -4.46
N THR A 364 -6.77 26.40 -3.77
CA THR A 364 -8.23 26.49 -3.72
C THR A 364 -8.74 26.64 -2.29
N THR A 365 -7.88 27.05 -1.36
CA THR A 365 -8.11 27.08 0.09
C THR A 365 -9.36 27.86 0.50
N ALA A 366 -9.53 29.10 0.04
CA ALA A 366 -10.70 29.94 0.34
C ALA A 366 -11.98 29.31 -0.22
N ARG A 367 -11.93 28.81 -1.45
CA ARG A 367 -13.05 28.12 -2.09
C ARG A 367 -13.42 26.84 -1.35
N ASP A 368 -12.44 26.02 -0.98
CA ASP A 368 -12.62 24.77 -0.25
C ASP A 368 -13.11 25.02 1.19
N LEU A 369 -12.86 26.21 1.76
CA LEU A 369 -13.45 26.64 3.03
C LEU A 369 -14.84 27.29 2.85
N GLY A 370 -15.38 27.33 1.63
CA GLY A 370 -16.69 27.89 1.32
C GLY A 370 -16.76 29.42 1.42
N LEU A 371 -15.62 30.12 1.34
CA LEU A 371 -15.54 31.55 1.59
C LEU A 371 -15.70 32.41 0.34
N THR A 372 -15.81 31.84 -0.85
CA THR A 372 -15.85 32.61 -2.12
C THR A 372 -17.25 32.86 -2.67
N SER A 373 -18.29 32.33 -2.04
CA SER A 373 -19.65 32.27 -2.60
C SER A 373 -20.76 32.61 -1.60
N GLY A 374 -20.40 33.32 -0.53
CA GLY A 374 -21.31 33.79 0.52
C GLY A 374 -21.78 35.23 0.34
N SER A 375 -22.75 35.63 1.17
CA SER A 375 -23.27 37.00 1.23
C SER A 375 -22.97 37.64 2.58
N PHE A 376 -22.66 38.94 2.57
CA PHE A 376 -22.56 39.75 3.79
C PHE A 376 -23.87 40.51 3.99
N GLY A 377 -24.58 40.23 5.08
CA GLY A 377 -25.85 40.86 5.40
C GLY A 377 -26.19 40.76 6.87
N GLY A 378 -26.83 41.79 7.44
CA GLY A 378 -27.20 41.81 8.86
C GLY A 378 -25.99 41.72 9.82
N GLY A 379 -24.81 42.15 9.38
CA GLY A 379 -23.57 42.08 10.16
C GLY A 379 -22.90 40.70 10.18
N VAL A 380 -23.38 39.74 9.40
CA VAL A 380 -22.80 38.39 9.31
C VAL A 380 -22.56 37.99 7.86
N TYR A 381 -21.37 37.47 7.59
CA TYR A 381 -21.07 36.73 6.38
C TYR A 381 -21.45 35.26 6.56
N HIS A 382 -22.19 34.71 5.61
CA HIS A 382 -22.49 33.27 5.56
C HIS A 382 -21.75 32.63 4.39
N GLY A 383 -20.75 31.79 4.67
CA GLY A 383 -20.09 30.98 3.64
C GLY A 383 -21.01 29.95 3.00
N ALA A 384 -20.50 29.24 1.99
CA ALA A 384 -21.15 28.08 1.41
C ALA A 384 -21.13 26.88 2.35
N THR A 385 -22.07 25.97 2.12
CA THR A 385 -22.08 24.66 2.80
C THR A 385 -20.86 23.86 2.36
N ILE A 386 -20.06 23.42 3.32
CA ILE A 386 -18.86 22.60 3.11
C ILE A 386 -18.95 21.24 3.81
N LEU A 387 -20.08 20.96 4.46
CA LEU A 387 -20.44 19.67 5.05
C LEU A 387 -21.93 19.36 4.77
N ALA A 388 -22.21 18.32 3.98
CA ALA A 388 -23.56 18.06 3.45
C ALA A 388 -24.59 17.57 4.49
N GLY A 389 -24.13 16.86 5.52
CA GLY A 389 -24.97 16.14 6.48
C GLY A 389 -24.78 14.61 6.40
N LEU A 390 -25.69 13.88 7.03
CA LEU A 390 -25.72 12.42 7.06
C LEU A 390 -26.31 11.83 5.79
N ASN A 391 -25.69 10.76 5.27
CA ASN A 391 -26.17 9.98 4.12
C ASN A 391 -26.55 10.82 2.90
N THR A 392 -25.76 11.86 2.63
CA THR A 392 -25.98 12.81 1.54
C THR A 392 -24.66 13.45 1.12
N THR A 393 -24.68 14.21 0.02
CA THR A 393 -23.51 14.92 -0.53
C THR A 393 -23.87 16.37 -0.85
N LEU A 394 -22.84 17.21 -1.00
CA LEU A 394 -22.96 18.62 -1.35
C LEU A 394 -23.37 18.74 -2.82
N ALA A 395 -24.34 19.62 -3.08
CA ALA A 395 -24.73 19.99 -4.43
C ALA A 395 -23.59 20.65 -5.21
N SER A 396 -22.67 21.34 -4.52
CA SER A 396 -21.47 21.94 -5.12
C SER A 396 -20.48 20.92 -5.69
N THR A 397 -20.57 19.65 -5.29
CA THR A 397 -19.69 18.58 -5.82
C THR A 397 -20.20 17.97 -7.11
N LEU A 398 -21.42 18.27 -7.55
CA LEU A 398 -21.99 17.72 -8.79
C LEU A 398 -21.32 18.31 -10.04
N HIS A 399 -21.51 17.64 -11.18
CA HIS A 399 -20.97 18.03 -12.48
C HIS A 399 -19.45 18.26 -12.46
N GLY A 400 -18.73 17.36 -11.81
CA GLY A 400 -17.29 17.48 -11.62
C GLY A 400 -16.87 18.64 -10.72
N GLY A 401 -17.72 19.03 -9.76
CA GLY A 401 -17.45 20.10 -8.82
C GLY A 401 -17.83 21.50 -9.34
N LYS A 402 -18.61 21.57 -10.42
CA LYS A 402 -19.16 22.83 -10.96
C LYS A 402 -20.44 23.25 -10.23
N GLY A 403 -21.08 22.33 -9.52
CA GLY A 403 -22.33 22.56 -8.80
C GLY A 403 -23.55 22.63 -9.73
N ILE A 404 -24.69 23.00 -9.17
CA ILE A 404 -25.94 23.14 -9.92
C ILE A 404 -25.97 24.51 -10.61
N GLY A 405 -26.06 24.52 -11.94
CA GLY A 405 -26.30 25.75 -12.71
C GLY A 405 -27.78 26.17 -12.64
N GLY A 406 -28.08 27.43 -12.90
CA GLY A 406 -29.45 27.96 -12.79
C GLY A 406 -29.61 29.06 -11.77
N ASP A 407 -30.82 29.58 -11.69
CA ASP A 407 -31.30 30.49 -10.64
C ASP A 407 -31.79 29.73 -9.39
N GLY A 408 -31.74 28.40 -9.40
CA GLY A 408 -32.25 27.55 -8.33
C GLY A 408 -33.77 27.36 -8.37
N VAL A 409 -34.49 27.85 -9.38
CA VAL A 409 -35.95 27.73 -9.46
C VAL A 409 -36.34 26.52 -10.31
N LEU A 410 -37.28 25.73 -9.78
CA LEU A 410 -37.95 24.64 -10.49
C LEU A 410 -39.46 24.91 -10.56
N GLU A 411 -40.03 24.72 -11.74
CA GLU A 411 -41.47 24.71 -11.98
C GLU A 411 -41.92 23.26 -12.19
N ILE A 412 -42.81 22.79 -11.32
CA ILE A 412 -43.22 21.38 -11.30
C ILE A 412 -44.73 21.29 -11.41
N THR A 413 -45.23 20.43 -12.30
CA THR A 413 -46.63 20.02 -12.38
C THR A 413 -46.73 18.53 -12.10
N ALA A 414 -47.40 18.17 -11.00
CA ALA A 414 -47.71 16.81 -10.63
C ALA A 414 -48.79 16.21 -11.55
N ARG A 415 -48.94 14.89 -11.53
CA ARG A 415 -49.86 14.16 -12.41
C ARG A 415 -51.34 14.37 -12.08
N ASP A 416 -51.62 14.83 -10.87
CA ASP A 416 -52.96 15.30 -10.47
C ASP A 416 -53.30 16.72 -10.98
N GLY A 417 -52.38 17.34 -11.72
CA GLY A 417 -52.54 18.67 -12.31
C GLY A 417 -52.11 19.83 -11.41
N THR A 418 -51.62 19.55 -10.20
CA THR A 418 -51.13 20.58 -9.29
C THR A 418 -49.78 21.12 -9.75
N SER A 419 -49.71 22.43 -10.02
CA SER A 419 -48.47 23.11 -10.35
C SER A 419 -47.97 23.96 -9.19
N PHE A 420 -46.66 23.96 -8.96
CA PHE A 420 -45.99 24.77 -7.95
C PHE A 420 -44.57 25.13 -8.40
N SER A 421 -44.01 26.15 -7.77
CA SER A 421 -42.62 26.56 -7.96
C SER A 421 -41.85 26.37 -6.65
N VAL A 422 -40.60 25.93 -6.75
CA VAL A 422 -39.69 25.77 -5.62
C VAL A 422 -38.34 26.40 -5.94
N THR A 423 -37.81 27.18 -5.00
CA THR A 423 -36.42 27.64 -5.04
C THR A 423 -35.58 26.72 -4.17
N ILE A 424 -34.61 26.05 -4.77
CA ILE A 424 -33.72 25.10 -4.09
C ILE A 424 -32.41 25.77 -3.67
N ASP A 425 -31.81 25.28 -2.59
CA ASP A 425 -30.46 25.68 -2.18
C ASP A 425 -29.40 24.98 -3.04
N THR A 426 -28.99 25.62 -4.14
CA THR A 426 -27.97 25.11 -5.07
C THR A 426 -26.58 24.95 -4.43
N GLY A 427 -26.33 25.61 -3.29
CA GLY A 427 -25.12 25.47 -2.47
C GLY A 427 -25.31 24.57 -1.25
N GLY A 428 -26.46 23.89 -1.14
CA GLY A 428 -26.83 23.00 -0.03
C GLY A 428 -26.40 21.56 -0.24
N SER A 429 -27.11 20.65 0.44
CA SER A 429 -26.96 19.20 0.23
C SER A 429 -28.07 18.64 -0.65
N ILE A 430 -27.81 17.50 -1.29
CA ILE A 430 -28.81 16.77 -2.06
C ILE A 430 -30.06 16.46 -1.23
N SER A 431 -29.89 16.05 0.03
CA SER A 431 -31.02 15.79 0.93
C SER A 431 -31.85 17.04 1.19
N LYS A 432 -31.22 18.23 1.26
CA LYS A 432 -31.92 19.50 1.44
C LYS A 432 -32.74 19.85 0.20
N ILE A 433 -32.15 19.73 -0.99
CA ILE A 433 -32.85 19.94 -2.26
C ILE A 433 -34.05 18.99 -2.38
N ALA A 434 -33.86 17.71 -2.05
CA ALA A 434 -34.93 16.72 -2.04
C ALA A 434 -36.09 17.15 -1.13
N ARG A 435 -35.80 17.57 0.11
CA ARG A 435 -36.80 18.07 1.05
C ARG A 435 -37.51 19.33 0.56
N GLU A 436 -36.78 20.29 0.01
CA GLU A 436 -37.37 21.53 -0.52
C GLU A 436 -38.41 21.23 -1.61
N ILE A 437 -38.12 20.29 -2.51
CA ILE A 437 -39.06 19.83 -3.54
C ILE A 437 -40.26 19.10 -2.91
N GLU A 438 -40.02 18.19 -1.97
CA GLU A 438 -41.08 17.44 -1.28
C GLU A 438 -42.02 18.37 -0.50
N ASP A 439 -41.47 19.28 0.29
CA ASP A 439 -42.21 20.23 1.12
C ASP A 439 -43.04 21.19 0.25
N ALA A 440 -42.45 21.70 -0.84
CA ALA A 440 -43.17 22.56 -1.80
C ALA A 440 -44.30 21.81 -2.53
N SER A 441 -44.18 20.49 -2.71
CA SER A 441 -45.23 19.68 -3.34
C SER A 441 -46.47 19.49 -2.46
N GLY A 442 -46.33 19.65 -1.15
CA GLY A 442 -47.40 19.44 -0.18
C GLY A 442 -47.94 18.00 -0.17
N LEU A 443 -49.10 17.80 0.44
CA LEU A 443 -49.77 16.50 0.53
C LEU A 443 -50.76 16.30 -0.62
N GLY A 444 -50.82 15.07 -1.13
CA GLY A 444 -51.85 14.60 -2.04
C GLY A 444 -53.12 14.16 -1.32
N SER A 445 -54.16 13.84 -2.07
CA SER A 445 -55.46 13.38 -1.53
C SER A 445 -55.37 12.08 -0.72
N ASN A 446 -54.27 11.34 -0.84
CA ASN A 446 -53.97 10.13 -0.08
C ASN A 446 -53.24 10.40 1.26
N GLY A 447 -53.08 11.68 1.65
CA GLY A 447 -52.39 12.08 2.87
C GLY A 447 -50.87 11.88 2.84
N LYS A 448 -50.29 11.52 1.69
CA LYS A 448 -48.84 11.37 1.49
C LYS A 448 -48.26 12.57 0.74
N PRO A 449 -46.94 12.84 0.82
CA PRO A 449 -46.29 13.84 -0.02
C PRO A 449 -46.60 13.60 -1.50
N ARG A 450 -47.00 14.64 -2.25
CA ARG A 450 -47.34 14.51 -3.67
C ARG A 450 -46.15 13.99 -4.45
N LEU A 451 -44.99 14.56 -4.19
CA LEU A 451 -43.72 14.08 -4.73
C LEU A 451 -42.85 13.50 -3.62
N THR A 452 -41.99 12.57 -3.99
CA THR A 452 -40.86 12.09 -3.18
C THR A 452 -39.61 12.13 -4.04
N VAL A 453 -38.51 12.61 -3.47
CA VAL A 453 -37.23 12.71 -4.15
C VAL A 453 -36.22 11.86 -3.40
N ALA A 454 -35.65 10.88 -4.08
CA ALA A 454 -34.66 9.98 -3.51
C ALA A 454 -33.44 9.87 -4.42
N VAL A 455 -32.32 9.39 -3.87
CA VAL A 455 -31.22 8.92 -4.70
C VAL A 455 -31.68 7.68 -5.48
N ASN A 456 -31.34 7.60 -6.76
CA ASN A 456 -31.73 6.48 -7.61
C ASN A 456 -31.05 5.17 -7.15
N SER A 457 -31.52 4.03 -7.67
CA SER A 457 -30.99 2.71 -7.29
C SER A 457 -29.49 2.54 -7.54
N LYS A 458 -28.94 3.27 -8.53
CA LYS A 458 -27.52 3.28 -8.89
C LYS A 458 -26.66 4.07 -7.89
N GLY A 459 -27.26 5.02 -7.17
CA GLY A 459 -26.58 5.89 -6.21
C GLY A 459 -26.04 7.18 -6.79
N THR A 460 -26.04 7.37 -8.12
CA THR A 460 -25.34 8.48 -8.80
C THR A 460 -26.26 9.63 -9.23
N GLY A 461 -27.56 9.47 -9.03
CA GLY A 461 -28.56 10.45 -9.46
C GLY A 461 -29.77 10.51 -8.54
N LEU A 462 -30.75 11.31 -8.94
CA LEU A 462 -32.03 11.48 -8.27
C LEU A 462 -33.15 10.80 -9.05
N VAL A 463 -34.17 10.37 -8.31
CA VAL A 463 -35.46 9.96 -8.84
C VAL A 463 -36.55 10.78 -8.15
N VAL A 464 -37.34 11.47 -8.96
CA VAL A 464 -38.57 12.13 -8.50
C VAL A 464 -39.72 11.18 -8.78
N THR A 465 -40.49 10.85 -7.74
CA THR A 465 -41.66 9.98 -7.83
C THR A 465 -42.92 10.77 -7.47
N ASP A 466 -43.88 10.78 -8.38
CA ASP A 466 -45.24 11.26 -8.13
C ASP A 466 -46.07 10.15 -7.46
N ASN A 467 -46.53 10.43 -6.24
CA ASN A 467 -47.30 9.51 -5.40
C ASN A 467 -48.80 9.76 -5.46
N THR A 468 -49.27 10.65 -6.34
CA THR A 468 -50.69 11.05 -6.39
C THR A 468 -51.57 9.93 -6.92
N GLY A 469 -51.00 9.02 -7.72
CA GLY A 469 -51.71 7.94 -8.41
C GLY A 469 -52.60 8.42 -9.55
N ALA A 470 -52.62 9.72 -9.83
CA ALA A 470 -53.41 10.30 -10.91
C ALA A 470 -52.76 10.06 -12.28
N THR A 471 -53.60 9.97 -13.31
CA THR A 471 -53.19 9.88 -14.71
C THR A 471 -53.81 10.99 -15.57
N SER A 472 -54.40 12.01 -14.93
CA SER A 472 -55.08 13.13 -15.56
C SER A 472 -54.14 14.11 -16.26
N SER A 473 -52.88 14.16 -15.83
CA SER A 473 -51.81 14.95 -16.41
C SER A 473 -50.49 14.17 -16.45
N ASN A 474 -49.53 14.68 -17.21
CA ASN A 474 -48.15 14.24 -17.19
C ASN A 474 -47.38 14.95 -16.06
N LEU A 475 -46.34 14.29 -15.54
CA LEU A 475 -45.37 14.91 -14.64
C LEU A 475 -44.48 15.84 -15.47
N ILE A 476 -44.46 17.13 -15.13
CA ILE A 476 -43.65 18.15 -15.79
C ILE A 476 -42.70 18.74 -14.77
N ILE A 477 -41.40 18.77 -15.08
CA ILE A 477 -40.37 19.46 -14.31
C ILE A 477 -39.58 20.33 -15.31
N ARG A 478 -39.44 21.61 -15.02
CA ARG A 478 -38.72 22.60 -15.83
C ARG A 478 -37.97 23.60 -14.96
N GLY A 479 -36.91 24.20 -15.50
CA GLY A 479 -36.33 25.44 -14.97
C GLY A 479 -36.97 26.67 -15.61
N THR A 480 -36.57 27.84 -15.15
CA THR A 480 -36.99 29.14 -15.72
C THR A 480 -36.34 29.40 -17.08
N ASP A 481 -36.95 30.28 -17.89
CA ASP A 481 -36.56 30.58 -19.27
C ASP A 481 -35.14 31.18 -19.40
N GLY A 482 -34.11 30.33 -19.47
CA GLY A 482 -32.76 30.70 -19.93
C GLY A 482 -31.56 30.23 -19.08
N VAL A 483 -31.77 29.77 -17.85
CA VAL A 483 -30.70 29.16 -17.01
C VAL A 483 -31.31 27.97 -16.26
N ASN A 484 -31.18 26.77 -16.82
CA ASN A 484 -32.09 25.69 -16.44
C ASN A 484 -31.56 24.83 -15.27
N THR A 485 -32.01 25.15 -14.06
CA THR A 485 -31.79 24.36 -12.84
C THR A 485 -32.23 22.90 -13.00
N ALA A 486 -33.35 22.65 -13.69
CA ALA A 486 -33.85 21.30 -13.91
C ALA A 486 -32.96 20.49 -14.88
N GLU A 487 -32.35 21.14 -15.88
CA GLU A 487 -31.39 20.53 -16.78
C GLU A 487 -30.11 20.13 -16.05
N SER A 488 -29.59 21.04 -15.20
CA SER A 488 -28.42 20.74 -14.36
C SER A 488 -28.72 19.56 -13.44
N LEU A 489 -29.89 19.51 -12.81
CA LEU A 489 -30.32 18.35 -12.04
C LEU A 489 -30.65 17.10 -12.88
N GLY A 490 -30.58 17.15 -14.20
CA GLY A 490 -30.97 16.05 -15.10
C GLY A 490 -32.46 15.70 -15.06
N LEU A 491 -33.29 16.47 -14.36
CA LEU A 491 -34.71 16.20 -14.12
C LEU A 491 -35.62 16.90 -15.13
N GLN A 492 -35.08 17.67 -16.07
CA GLN A 492 -35.91 18.37 -17.03
C GLN A 492 -36.71 17.41 -17.90
N THR A 493 -38.02 17.64 -17.92
CA THR A 493 -38.95 16.95 -18.81
C THR A 493 -39.13 17.71 -20.13
N ALA A 494 -39.54 16.98 -21.18
CA ALA A 494 -40.01 17.61 -22.41
C ALA A 494 -41.22 18.52 -22.14
N PRO A 495 -41.56 19.48 -23.04
CA PRO A 495 -42.67 20.39 -22.80
C PRO A 495 -44.02 19.70 -22.50
N GLY A 496 -44.29 18.53 -23.07
CA GLY A 496 -45.50 17.76 -22.77
C GLY A 496 -45.46 16.95 -21.46
N GLY A 497 -44.35 16.98 -20.71
CA GLY A 497 -44.12 16.14 -19.53
C GLY A 497 -43.86 14.67 -19.87
N VAL A 498 -43.79 13.84 -18.83
CA VAL A 498 -43.73 12.38 -18.93
C VAL A 498 -45.00 11.74 -18.37
N ALA A 499 -45.48 10.69 -19.05
CA ALA A 499 -46.63 9.91 -18.57
C ALA A 499 -46.26 8.93 -17.45
N SER A 500 -44.96 8.71 -17.21
CA SER A 500 -44.48 7.94 -16.06
C SER A 500 -44.77 8.69 -14.75
N SER A 501 -44.93 7.96 -13.65
CA SER A 501 -44.91 8.54 -12.30
C SER A 501 -43.50 8.90 -11.83
N THR A 502 -42.47 8.62 -12.63
CA THR A 502 -41.07 8.85 -12.26
C THR A 502 -40.31 9.64 -13.31
N VAL A 503 -39.36 10.46 -12.84
CA VAL A 503 -38.30 11.11 -13.63
C VAL A 503 -36.97 10.84 -12.95
N GLU A 504 -35.97 10.37 -13.71
CA GLU A 504 -34.62 10.11 -13.21
C GLU A 504 -33.60 11.06 -13.82
N SER A 505 -32.63 11.51 -13.02
CA SER A 505 -31.60 12.46 -13.47
C SER A 505 -30.47 11.86 -14.30
N GLY A 506 -30.31 10.54 -14.30
CA GLY A 506 -29.05 9.89 -14.72
C GLY A 506 -27.90 10.19 -13.75
N ASN A 507 -26.65 10.01 -14.20
CA ASN A 507 -25.44 10.26 -13.39
C ASN A 507 -25.19 11.77 -13.27
N LEU A 508 -25.20 12.31 -12.04
CA LEU A 508 -24.93 13.72 -11.75
C LEU A 508 -23.43 14.05 -11.62
N GLN A 509 -22.55 13.06 -11.84
CA GLN A 509 -21.10 13.23 -11.95
C GLN A 509 -20.51 13.90 -10.70
N ARG A 510 -20.69 13.25 -9.55
CA ARG A 510 -20.16 13.74 -8.27
C ARG A 510 -18.63 13.73 -8.30
N ALA A 511 -18.01 14.88 -8.05
CA ALA A 511 -16.57 14.99 -7.88
C ALA A 511 -16.10 14.36 -6.56
N TYR A 512 -15.16 13.43 -6.68
CA TYR A 512 -14.48 12.81 -5.53
C TYR A 512 -12.95 12.79 -5.65
N VAL A 513 -12.41 13.47 -6.67
CA VAL A 513 -11.00 13.82 -6.81
C VAL A 513 -10.86 15.34 -6.79
N ALA A 514 -10.08 15.82 -5.83
CA ALA A 514 -9.75 17.21 -5.64
C ALA A 514 -8.24 17.39 -5.44
N ARG A 515 -7.74 18.62 -5.43
CA ARG A 515 -6.31 18.90 -5.23
C ARG A 515 -5.79 18.34 -3.89
N SER A 516 -6.61 18.35 -2.84
CA SER A 516 -6.21 17.79 -1.54
C SER A 516 -6.31 16.26 -1.45
N THR A 517 -6.89 15.59 -2.46
CA THR A 517 -7.02 14.13 -2.47
C THR A 517 -5.65 13.47 -2.43
N LEU A 518 -5.42 12.60 -1.44
CA LEU A 518 -4.17 11.87 -1.29
C LEU A 518 -3.98 10.88 -2.44
N VAL A 519 -2.82 10.90 -3.08
CA VAL A 519 -2.54 10.01 -4.21
C VAL A 519 -2.55 8.54 -3.81
N GLY A 520 -2.29 8.22 -2.53
CA GLY A 520 -2.38 6.86 -1.98
C GLY A 520 -3.82 6.32 -1.91
N THR A 521 -4.83 7.19 -1.86
CA THR A 521 -6.25 6.76 -1.80
C THR A 521 -6.83 6.45 -3.18
N LEU A 522 -6.11 6.81 -4.24
CA LEU A 522 -6.48 6.51 -5.62
C LEU A 522 -6.42 5.00 -5.91
N ASN A 523 -7.10 4.55 -6.96
CA ASN A 523 -7.16 3.14 -7.37
C ASN A 523 -7.61 2.16 -6.28
N GLY A 524 -8.63 2.55 -5.50
CA GLY A 524 -9.14 1.72 -4.41
C GLY A 524 -8.14 1.56 -3.25
N GLY A 525 -7.31 2.58 -3.01
CA GLY A 525 -6.30 2.58 -1.95
C GLY A 525 -4.94 1.98 -2.34
N LYS A 526 -4.76 1.57 -3.60
CA LYS A 526 -3.45 1.09 -4.11
C LYS A 526 -2.48 2.24 -4.40
N GLY A 527 -3.03 3.45 -4.57
CA GLY A 527 -2.31 4.62 -4.99
C GLY A 527 -1.85 4.57 -6.45
N ILE A 528 -0.87 5.42 -6.78
CA ILE A 528 -0.30 5.54 -8.13
C ILE A 528 1.14 5.01 -8.23
N GLY A 529 1.74 4.63 -7.10
CA GLY A 529 3.15 4.26 -7.02
C GLY A 529 4.11 5.45 -7.19
N VAL A 530 5.38 5.14 -7.43
CA VAL A 530 6.43 6.11 -7.80
C VAL A 530 7.04 5.70 -9.13
N GLY A 531 7.60 6.64 -9.88
CA GLY A 531 8.18 6.34 -11.18
C GLY A 531 8.31 7.55 -12.09
N LYS A 532 8.74 7.31 -13.33
CA LYS A 532 8.96 8.35 -14.34
C LYS A 532 7.96 8.24 -15.46
N ILE A 533 7.31 9.35 -15.79
CA ILE A 533 6.37 9.44 -16.91
C ILE A 533 6.95 10.34 -18.00
N ARG A 534 6.87 9.89 -19.25
CA ARG A 534 7.20 10.69 -20.43
C ARG A 534 5.93 11.31 -20.99
N LEU A 535 5.92 12.63 -21.14
CA LEU A 535 4.87 13.40 -21.79
C LEU A 535 5.36 13.84 -23.16
N THR A 536 4.51 13.75 -24.17
CA THR A 536 4.69 14.30 -25.51
C THR A 536 3.53 15.23 -25.81
N ASP A 537 3.81 16.47 -26.22
CA ASP A 537 2.76 17.43 -26.59
C ASP A 537 2.34 17.34 -28.07
N GLY A 538 1.35 18.15 -28.48
CA GLY A 538 0.86 18.16 -29.86
C GLY A 538 1.84 18.76 -30.88
N PHE A 539 2.99 19.27 -30.44
CA PHE A 539 4.10 19.72 -31.30
C PHE A 539 5.22 18.68 -31.38
N GLY A 540 5.10 17.56 -30.65
CA GLY A 540 6.08 16.49 -30.58
C GLY A 540 7.21 16.74 -29.58
N LEU A 541 7.13 17.80 -28.78
CA LEU A 541 8.10 18.04 -27.70
C LEU A 541 7.87 17.04 -26.57
N THR A 542 8.95 16.57 -25.97
CA THR A 542 8.89 15.56 -24.91
C THR A 542 9.57 16.02 -23.62
N VAL A 543 9.02 15.60 -22.49
CA VAL A 543 9.64 15.77 -21.16
C VAL A 543 9.42 14.51 -20.33
N VAL A 544 10.38 14.19 -19.47
CA VAL A 544 10.23 13.16 -18.45
C VAL A 544 10.00 13.84 -17.11
N VAL A 545 8.93 13.45 -16.43
CA VAL A 545 8.57 13.90 -15.09
C VAL A 545 8.82 12.75 -14.13
N ASP A 546 9.57 13.00 -13.06
CA ASP A 546 9.85 12.04 -12.00
C ASP A 546 8.82 12.24 -10.88
N ILE A 547 8.04 11.23 -10.57
CA ILE A 547 7.01 11.26 -9.52
C ILE A 547 7.53 10.46 -8.34
N GLY A 548 7.98 11.19 -7.33
CA GLY A 548 8.61 10.66 -6.14
C GLY A 548 7.63 10.33 -5.02
N LYS A 549 8.19 9.81 -3.91
CA LYS A 549 7.44 9.55 -2.66
C LYS A 549 6.94 10.83 -1.97
N ASP A 550 7.51 11.98 -2.32
CA ASP A 550 7.18 13.28 -1.72
C ASP A 550 5.91 13.88 -2.34
N THR A 551 5.44 13.31 -3.46
CA THR A 551 4.15 13.64 -4.09
C THR A 551 3.03 12.92 -3.32
N THR A 552 2.38 13.63 -2.40
CA THR A 552 1.42 13.03 -1.44
C THR A 552 -0.04 13.24 -1.85
N ASN A 553 -0.36 14.29 -2.60
CA ASN A 553 -1.71 14.62 -3.04
C ASN A 553 -1.78 15.00 -4.53
N VAL A 554 -2.99 15.01 -5.08
CA VAL A 554 -3.28 15.27 -6.50
C VAL A 554 -2.87 16.67 -6.92
N GLY A 555 -2.97 17.67 -6.04
CA GLY A 555 -2.54 19.04 -6.29
C GLY A 555 -1.04 19.10 -6.56
N GLN A 556 -0.23 18.51 -5.67
CA GLN A 556 1.22 18.39 -5.84
C GLN A 556 1.58 17.66 -7.14
N LEU A 557 0.89 16.56 -7.44
CA LEU A 557 1.09 15.81 -8.68
C LEU A 557 0.81 16.66 -9.92
N ILE A 558 -0.32 17.37 -9.94
CA ILE A 558 -0.70 18.26 -11.04
C ILE A 558 0.34 19.38 -11.20
N ASP A 559 0.78 19.97 -10.10
CA ASP A 559 1.74 21.07 -10.12
C ASP A 559 3.13 20.61 -10.58
N GLU A 560 3.57 19.42 -10.16
CA GLU A 560 4.81 18.79 -10.59
C GLU A 560 4.81 18.52 -12.10
N ILE A 561 3.72 17.93 -12.62
CA ILE A 561 3.54 17.71 -14.06
C ILE A 561 3.56 19.04 -14.83
N ASN A 562 2.78 20.03 -14.37
CA ASN A 562 2.64 21.33 -15.05
C ASN A 562 3.94 22.14 -15.02
N SER A 563 4.64 22.14 -13.89
CA SER A 563 5.90 22.87 -13.73
C SER A 563 6.99 22.28 -14.62
N MET A 564 7.06 20.95 -14.72
CA MET A 564 8.02 20.28 -15.61
C MET A 564 7.69 20.45 -17.09
N ALA A 565 6.41 20.34 -17.47
CA ALA A 565 5.97 20.56 -18.84
C ALA A 565 6.27 21.99 -19.31
N SER A 566 5.80 22.99 -18.57
CA SER A 566 6.00 24.41 -18.90
C SER A 566 7.47 24.82 -18.86
N GLY A 567 8.25 24.34 -17.88
CA GLY A 567 9.69 24.62 -17.78
C GLY A 567 10.53 24.07 -18.94
N LYS A 568 10.01 23.08 -19.69
CA LYS A 568 10.61 22.56 -20.93
C LYS A 568 9.92 23.06 -22.20
N GLY A 569 8.95 23.96 -22.06
CA GLY A 569 8.26 24.59 -23.19
C GLY A 569 7.15 23.74 -23.82
N LEU A 570 6.75 22.62 -23.20
CA LEU A 570 5.62 21.83 -23.69
C LEU A 570 4.32 22.61 -23.54
N LYS A 571 3.43 22.47 -24.53
CA LYS A 571 2.08 23.06 -24.51
C LYS A 571 1.07 22.10 -23.90
N LEU A 572 1.34 21.66 -22.67
CA LEU A 572 0.49 20.74 -21.93
C LEU A 572 0.10 21.29 -20.57
N LYS A 573 -1.11 20.95 -20.13
CA LYS A 573 -1.58 21.19 -18.78
C LYS A 573 -2.35 19.99 -18.24
N ALA A 574 -1.91 19.48 -17.11
CA ALA A 574 -2.66 18.58 -16.25
C ALA A 574 -3.69 19.38 -15.42
N VAL A 575 -4.91 18.85 -15.36
CA VAL A 575 -6.04 19.39 -14.60
C VAL A 575 -6.86 18.23 -14.02
N ILE A 576 -7.69 18.50 -13.02
CA ILE A 576 -8.77 17.56 -12.67
C ILE A 576 -9.74 17.53 -13.87
N ASN A 577 -10.21 16.34 -14.25
CA ASN A 577 -11.09 16.20 -15.41
C ASN A 577 -12.49 16.76 -15.18
N ASP A 578 -13.26 16.92 -16.26
CA ASP A 578 -14.59 17.55 -16.21
C ASP A 578 -15.64 16.78 -15.38
N THR A 579 -15.45 15.49 -15.17
CA THR A 579 -16.28 14.62 -14.33
C THR A 579 -15.88 14.65 -12.85
N GLY A 580 -14.71 15.23 -12.52
CA GLY A 580 -14.23 15.38 -11.14
C GLY A 580 -13.83 14.07 -10.46
N ASP A 581 -13.60 13.02 -11.25
CA ASP A 581 -13.25 11.68 -10.78
C ASP A 581 -11.79 11.32 -11.07
N GLY A 582 -11.06 12.12 -11.85
CA GLY A 582 -9.70 11.81 -12.27
C GLY A 582 -8.89 13.03 -12.73
N ILE A 583 -7.82 12.76 -13.47
CA ILE A 583 -6.91 13.80 -14.01
C ILE A 583 -7.00 13.75 -15.54
N ALA A 584 -7.03 14.91 -16.18
CA ALA A 584 -6.89 15.06 -17.62
C ALA A 584 -5.60 15.81 -17.96
N VAL A 585 -4.99 15.47 -19.09
CA VAL A 585 -3.90 16.23 -19.70
C VAL A 585 -4.40 16.77 -21.03
N VAL A 586 -4.46 18.09 -21.11
CA VAL A 586 -4.96 18.84 -22.25
C VAL A 586 -3.86 19.71 -22.85
N GLU A 587 -4.06 20.12 -24.09
CA GLU A 587 -3.18 21.09 -24.74
C GLU A 587 -3.37 22.49 -24.15
N ASP A 588 -2.28 23.16 -23.75
CA ASP A 588 -2.27 24.52 -23.21
C ASP A 588 -1.78 25.51 -24.27
N LEU A 589 -2.71 25.89 -25.14
CA LEU A 589 -2.41 26.68 -26.33
C LEU A 589 -2.32 28.19 -26.08
N GLY A 590 -2.89 28.68 -24.97
CA GLY A 590 -3.11 30.12 -24.80
C GLY A 590 -3.89 30.69 -25.99
N SER A 591 -3.25 31.58 -26.76
CA SER A 591 -3.78 32.13 -28.03
C SER A 591 -3.16 31.53 -29.31
N GLY A 592 -2.30 30.52 -29.17
CA GLY A 592 -1.60 29.89 -30.29
C GLY A 592 -2.45 28.85 -31.05
N PRO A 593 -2.01 28.42 -32.24
CA PRO A 593 -2.65 27.34 -32.98
C PRO A 593 -2.48 26.00 -32.27
N ALA A 594 -3.42 25.07 -32.47
CA ALA A 594 -3.31 23.71 -31.95
C ALA A 594 -2.16 22.93 -32.58
N GLY A 595 -1.59 22.00 -31.81
CA GLY A 595 -0.59 21.07 -32.31
C GLY A 595 -1.17 20.14 -33.38
N THR A 596 -0.31 19.67 -34.29
CA THR A 596 -0.68 18.75 -35.38
C THR A 596 -0.43 17.29 -35.04
N GLN A 597 0.16 17.02 -33.88
CA GLN A 597 0.42 15.68 -33.34
C GLN A 597 -0.48 15.40 -32.13
N LYS A 598 -0.60 14.12 -31.80
CA LYS A 598 -1.37 13.66 -30.65
C LYS A 598 -0.54 13.74 -29.38
N ILE A 599 -1.16 14.16 -28.29
CA ILE A 599 -0.57 14.04 -26.95
C ILE A 599 -0.33 12.57 -26.66
N LYS A 600 0.84 12.24 -26.12
CA LYS A 600 1.19 10.89 -25.71
C LYS A 600 1.79 10.89 -24.32
N ILE A 601 1.39 9.92 -23.51
CA ILE A 601 1.92 9.71 -22.16
C ILE A 601 2.32 8.25 -22.02
N ALA A 602 3.52 7.99 -21.49
CA ALA A 602 4.02 6.64 -21.26
C ALA A 602 4.82 6.55 -19.96
N ASP A 603 4.75 5.41 -19.27
CA ASP A 603 5.64 5.09 -18.16
C ASP A 603 7.04 4.72 -18.68
N GLU A 604 8.09 5.38 -18.17
CA GLU A 604 9.49 4.96 -18.38
C GLU A 604 9.96 4.01 -17.29
N THR A 605 9.55 4.27 -16.05
CA THR A 605 9.79 3.42 -14.88
C THR A 605 8.56 3.46 -13.98
N GLY A 606 8.26 2.36 -13.30
CA GLY A 606 7.02 2.26 -12.52
C GLY A 606 5.78 2.15 -13.41
N SER A 607 4.64 2.55 -12.86
CA SER A 607 3.32 2.44 -13.52
C SER A 607 2.41 3.63 -13.20
N VAL A 608 2.98 4.83 -13.02
CA VAL A 608 2.26 6.02 -12.57
C VAL A 608 1.23 6.45 -13.62
N ALA A 609 1.61 6.56 -14.89
CA ALA A 609 0.70 6.94 -15.96
C ALA A 609 -0.40 5.88 -16.16
N ALA A 610 -0.06 4.60 -16.11
CA ALA A 610 -1.05 3.52 -16.17
C ALA A 610 -2.02 3.55 -14.97
N SER A 611 -1.52 3.80 -13.76
CA SER A 611 -2.33 3.90 -12.54
C SER A 611 -3.23 5.13 -12.55
N LEU A 612 -2.81 6.22 -13.19
CA LEU A 612 -3.64 7.40 -13.45
C LEU A 612 -4.58 7.23 -14.64
N ARG A 613 -4.51 6.09 -15.36
CA ARG A 613 -5.25 5.84 -16.62
C ARG A 613 -4.95 6.86 -17.72
N LEU A 614 -3.77 7.46 -17.68
CA LEU A 614 -3.29 8.44 -18.65
C LEU A 614 -2.33 7.82 -19.69
N ALA A 615 -1.80 6.62 -19.44
CA ALA A 615 -0.91 5.95 -20.38
C ALA A 615 -1.60 5.67 -21.73
N GLY A 616 -1.05 6.20 -22.81
CA GLY A 616 -1.63 6.09 -24.15
C GLY A 616 -1.38 7.32 -25.01
N GLU A 617 -2.17 7.45 -26.07
CA GLU A 617 -2.14 8.54 -27.03
C GLU A 617 -3.55 9.08 -27.24
N ALA A 618 -3.69 10.39 -27.43
CA ALA A 618 -4.98 11.04 -27.60
C ALA A 618 -5.77 10.49 -28.80
N LYS A 619 -7.10 10.59 -28.73
CA LYS A 619 -7.99 10.08 -29.79
C LYS A 619 -7.77 10.80 -31.12
N GLY A 620 -7.57 12.11 -31.06
CA GLY A 620 -7.38 12.98 -32.21
C GLY A 620 -6.45 14.15 -31.90
N VAL A 621 -6.49 15.17 -32.77
CA VAL A 621 -5.78 16.45 -32.61
C VAL A 621 -6.79 17.58 -32.40
N GLY A 622 -6.33 18.81 -32.10
CA GLY A 622 -7.23 19.93 -31.81
C GLY A 622 -8.08 19.66 -30.55
N ALA A 623 -9.41 19.79 -30.66
CA ALA A 623 -10.31 19.57 -29.53
C ALA A 623 -10.29 18.13 -28.97
N GLU A 624 -9.92 17.14 -29.79
CA GLU A 624 -9.79 15.74 -29.37
C GLU A 624 -8.38 15.40 -28.84
N ASN A 625 -7.49 16.38 -28.78
CA ASN A 625 -6.13 16.22 -28.28
C ASN A 625 -6.09 16.29 -26.75
N THR A 626 -6.72 15.32 -26.12
CA THR A 626 -6.80 15.20 -24.66
C THR A 626 -6.66 13.75 -24.24
N LEU A 627 -6.03 13.54 -23.09
CA LEU A 627 -5.97 12.26 -22.39
C LEU A 627 -6.69 12.42 -21.05
N VAL A 628 -7.74 11.64 -20.84
CA VAL A 628 -8.58 11.73 -19.64
C VAL A 628 -8.46 10.43 -18.85
N GLY A 629 -7.85 10.52 -17.67
CA GLY A 629 -7.70 9.45 -16.70
C GLY A 629 -8.93 9.28 -15.81
N SER A 630 -10.10 9.01 -16.42
CA SER A 630 -11.38 8.86 -15.72
C SER A 630 -11.46 7.54 -14.95
N TYR A 631 -12.07 7.57 -13.77
CA TYR A 631 -12.40 6.37 -12.98
C TYR A 631 -13.78 5.80 -13.35
N GLU A 632 -14.68 6.64 -13.86
CA GLU A 632 -15.82 6.26 -14.68
C GLU A 632 -15.32 5.60 -15.98
N ARG A 633 -15.85 4.42 -16.29
CA ARG A 633 -15.55 3.72 -17.55
C ARG A 633 -16.84 3.32 -18.24
N VAL A 634 -17.00 3.84 -19.47
CA VAL A 634 -18.08 3.44 -20.37
C VAL A 634 -17.60 2.36 -21.32
N LEU A 635 -18.28 1.21 -21.32
CA LEU A 635 -18.10 0.13 -22.30
C LEU A 635 -19.28 0.12 -23.24
N THR A 636 -19.01 0.15 -24.55
CA THR A 636 -20.02 0.06 -25.59
C THR A 636 -20.11 -1.35 -26.14
N PHE A 637 -21.34 -1.76 -26.44
CA PHE A 637 -21.69 -3.07 -26.95
C PHE A 637 -22.48 -2.94 -28.24
N SER A 638 -22.33 -3.93 -29.10
CA SER A 638 -23.19 -4.09 -30.27
C SER A 638 -24.47 -4.82 -29.83
N PRO A 639 -25.65 -4.52 -30.40
CA PRO A 639 -26.89 -5.22 -30.04
C PRO A 639 -26.82 -6.75 -30.20
N GLY A 640 -25.97 -7.24 -31.11
CA GLY A 640 -25.69 -8.66 -31.34
C GLY A 640 -24.67 -9.29 -30.41
N ASP A 641 -24.04 -8.54 -29.50
CA ASP A 641 -23.11 -9.10 -28.51
C ASP A 641 -23.86 -10.06 -27.58
N THR A 642 -23.35 -11.29 -27.48
CA THR A 642 -23.87 -12.34 -26.60
C THR A 642 -23.44 -12.10 -25.15
N LEU A 643 -24.02 -12.86 -24.22
CA LEU A 643 -23.63 -12.80 -22.81
C LEU A 643 -22.13 -13.08 -22.61
N GLU A 644 -21.58 -14.02 -23.38
CA GLU A 644 -20.14 -14.34 -23.39
C GLU A 644 -19.28 -13.20 -23.93
N ALA A 645 -19.72 -12.55 -25.01
CA ALA A 645 -19.04 -11.37 -25.54
C ALA A 645 -19.02 -10.22 -24.54
N VAL A 646 -20.15 -10.00 -23.84
CA VAL A 646 -20.25 -8.99 -22.78
C VAL A 646 -19.31 -9.30 -21.62
N ALA A 647 -19.30 -10.53 -21.11
CA ALA A 647 -18.40 -10.95 -20.04
C ALA A 647 -16.92 -10.79 -20.43
N LYS A 648 -16.56 -11.18 -21.66
CA LYS A 648 -15.21 -11.01 -22.18
C LYS A 648 -14.79 -9.55 -22.25
N LYS A 649 -15.62 -8.67 -22.81
CA LYS A 649 -15.33 -7.23 -22.92
C LYS A 649 -15.18 -6.56 -21.55
N ILE A 650 -15.97 -6.96 -20.56
CA ILE A 650 -15.83 -6.47 -19.17
C ILE A 650 -14.46 -6.85 -18.59
N ASN A 651 -14.05 -8.12 -18.75
CA ASN A 651 -12.76 -8.61 -18.25
C ASN A 651 -11.57 -7.93 -18.95
N GLU A 652 -11.64 -7.73 -20.27
CA GLU A 652 -10.59 -7.08 -21.05
C GLU A 652 -10.45 -5.58 -20.73
N ALA A 653 -11.55 -4.93 -20.36
CA ALA A 653 -11.56 -3.50 -20.05
C ALA A 653 -10.94 -3.14 -18.68
N GLY A 654 -10.80 -4.11 -17.77
CA GLY A 654 -10.20 -3.88 -16.45
C GLY A 654 -10.98 -2.89 -15.57
N VAL A 655 -12.32 -2.93 -15.61
CA VAL A 655 -13.21 -1.99 -14.91
C VAL A 655 -13.31 -2.20 -13.39
N GLY A 656 -12.39 -2.94 -12.79
CA GLY A 656 -12.42 -3.31 -11.37
C GLY A 656 -13.34 -4.49 -11.03
N LEU A 657 -14.04 -5.06 -12.01
CA LEU A 657 -14.86 -6.27 -11.90
C LEU A 657 -14.31 -7.40 -12.77
N SER A 658 -14.42 -8.65 -12.29
CA SER A 658 -14.31 -9.86 -13.09
C SER A 658 -15.70 -10.38 -13.44
N ALA A 659 -15.96 -10.67 -14.71
CA ALA A 659 -17.21 -11.22 -15.22
C ALA A 659 -17.09 -12.71 -15.54
N SER A 660 -18.10 -13.48 -15.16
CA SER A 660 -18.23 -14.91 -15.49
C SER A 660 -19.69 -15.26 -15.76
N ILE A 661 -19.93 -16.40 -16.42
CA ILE A 661 -21.28 -16.89 -16.71
C ILE A 661 -21.56 -18.11 -15.84
N ILE A 662 -22.63 -18.05 -15.07
CA ILE A 662 -23.12 -19.16 -14.25
C ILE A 662 -24.33 -19.78 -14.95
N ARG A 663 -24.38 -21.11 -15.01
CA ARG A 663 -25.59 -21.84 -15.40
C ARG A 663 -26.27 -22.34 -14.13
N ASP A 664 -27.42 -21.78 -13.78
CA ASP A 664 -28.15 -22.09 -12.54
C ASP A 664 -29.09 -23.30 -12.66
N GLY A 665 -29.28 -23.82 -13.88
CA GLY A 665 -30.14 -24.99 -14.16
C GLY A 665 -31.64 -24.68 -14.17
N SER A 666 -32.04 -23.41 -14.08
CA SER A 666 -33.43 -22.98 -14.25
C SER A 666 -33.93 -23.22 -15.69
N GLY A 667 -35.25 -23.28 -15.88
CA GLY A 667 -35.87 -23.74 -17.13
C GLY A 667 -35.45 -22.99 -18.40
N SER A 668 -36.17 -21.92 -18.75
CA SER A 668 -36.00 -21.22 -20.05
C SER A 668 -34.89 -20.15 -20.05
N SER A 669 -34.27 -19.85 -18.90
CA SER A 669 -33.23 -18.81 -18.81
C SER A 669 -32.13 -19.16 -17.79
N PRO A 670 -31.40 -20.27 -18.00
CA PRO A 670 -30.46 -20.81 -17.02
C PRO A 670 -29.17 -20.01 -16.86
N PHE A 671 -28.83 -19.09 -17.77
CA PHE A 671 -27.52 -18.42 -17.78
C PHE A 671 -27.58 -17.06 -17.11
N ARG A 672 -26.62 -16.74 -16.23
CA ARG A 672 -26.52 -15.45 -15.54
C ARG A 672 -25.12 -14.89 -15.64
N LEU A 673 -25.04 -13.57 -15.78
CA LEU A 673 -23.78 -12.84 -15.64
C LEU A 673 -23.51 -12.63 -14.14
N ALA A 674 -22.40 -13.19 -13.68
CA ALA A 674 -21.88 -12.96 -12.34
C ALA A 674 -20.68 -12.00 -12.43
N LEU A 675 -20.78 -10.87 -11.71
CA LEU A 675 -19.73 -9.88 -11.61
C LEU A 675 -19.17 -9.90 -10.19
N SER A 676 -17.85 -9.94 -10.04
CA SER A 676 -17.18 -9.90 -8.74
C SER A 676 -16.13 -8.80 -8.72
N ALA A 677 -16.08 -8.02 -7.64
CA ALA A 677 -15.03 -7.01 -7.47
C ALA A 677 -13.64 -7.66 -7.34
N THR A 678 -12.68 -7.09 -8.08
CA THR A 678 -11.28 -7.51 -8.08
C THR A 678 -10.51 -7.04 -6.83
N SER A 679 -11.12 -6.14 -6.06
CA SER A 679 -10.59 -5.65 -4.78
C SER A 679 -11.67 -5.84 -3.71
N ALA A 680 -11.24 -6.20 -2.50
CA ALA A 680 -12.15 -6.43 -1.38
C ALA A 680 -12.47 -5.13 -0.64
N GLY A 681 -13.47 -5.20 0.24
CA GLY A 681 -13.86 -4.09 1.11
C GLY A 681 -14.69 -3.03 0.41
N VAL A 682 -15.05 -1.99 1.16
CA VAL A 682 -15.89 -0.87 0.68
C VAL A 682 -15.22 -0.14 -0.47
N ALA A 683 -13.89 0.01 -0.43
CA ALA A 683 -13.09 0.66 -1.47
C ALA A 683 -13.11 -0.10 -2.82
N GLY A 684 -13.38 -1.41 -2.80
CA GLY A 684 -13.47 -2.25 -4.00
C GLY A 684 -14.84 -2.26 -4.67
N ARG A 685 -15.86 -1.61 -4.08
CA ARG A 685 -17.21 -1.55 -4.62
C ARG A 685 -17.26 -0.75 -5.92
N VAL A 686 -17.97 -1.30 -6.90
CA VAL A 686 -18.19 -0.71 -8.22
C VAL A 686 -19.69 -0.52 -8.44
N LEU A 687 -20.06 0.68 -8.88
CA LEU A 687 -21.38 1.00 -9.37
C LEU A 687 -21.47 0.56 -10.84
N VAL A 688 -22.57 -0.10 -11.20
CA VAL A 688 -22.79 -0.58 -12.57
C VAL A 688 -24.11 0.00 -13.06
N ASP A 689 -24.03 0.89 -14.04
CA ASP A 689 -25.19 1.36 -14.80
C ASP A 689 -25.24 0.58 -16.11
N THR A 690 -26.34 -0.14 -16.34
CA THR A 690 -26.52 -0.97 -17.53
C THR A 690 -27.22 -0.25 -18.69
N GLY A 691 -27.39 1.08 -18.57
CA GLY A 691 -27.94 1.94 -19.60
C GLY A 691 -29.40 1.62 -19.90
N ASN A 692 -29.71 1.40 -21.18
CA ASN A 692 -31.05 1.09 -21.67
C ASN A 692 -31.50 -0.36 -21.42
N LEU A 693 -30.57 -1.26 -21.06
CA LEU A 693 -30.86 -2.65 -20.79
C LEU A 693 -30.83 -2.88 -19.28
N ASP A 694 -31.96 -3.13 -18.65
CA ASP A 694 -31.97 -3.54 -17.25
C ASP A 694 -31.51 -5.01 -17.13
N LEU A 695 -30.35 -5.23 -16.51
CA LEU A 695 -29.86 -6.56 -16.16
C LEU A 695 -30.45 -7.08 -14.84
N ALA A 696 -31.23 -6.26 -14.11
CA ALA A 696 -31.76 -6.54 -12.79
C ALA A 696 -30.67 -7.14 -11.87
N LEU A 697 -29.55 -6.40 -11.75
CA LEU A 697 -28.40 -6.83 -10.96
C LEU A 697 -28.78 -6.92 -9.48
N ASN A 698 -28.75 -8.13 -8.94
CA ASN A 698 -28.94 -8.39 -7.52
C ASN A 698 -27.58 -8.41 -6.82
N VAL A 699 -27.47 -7.67 -5.72
CA VAL A 699 -26.28 -7.68 -4.87
C VAL A 699 -26.33 -8.91 -3.97
N LEU A 700 -25.46 -9.89 -4.22
CA LEU A 700 -25.31 -11.09 -3.38
C LEU A 700 -24.45 -10.80 -2.16
N ASP A 701 -23.40 -9.99 -2.36
CA ASP A 701 -22.55 -9.44 -1.30
C ASP A 701 -22.23 -7.99 -1.65
N LYS A 702 -22.40 -7.09 -0.68
CA LYS A 702 -22.12 -5.65 -0.87
C LYS A 702 -20.60 -5.36 -0.92
N GLY A 703 -19.74 -6.29 -0.50
CA GLY A 703 -18.31 -6.08 -0.32
C GLY A 703 -18.04 -5.24 0.92
N ASN A 704 -17.82 -5.88 2.06
CA ASN A 704 -17.68 -5.19 3.35
C ASN A 704 -16.24 -5.22 3.84
N ASP A 705 -15.86 -4.20 4.61
CA ASP A 705 -14.62 -4.21 5.38
C ASP A 705 -14.70 -5.23 6.52
N SER A 706 -13.53 -5.73 6.95
CA SER A 706 -13.41 -6.60 8.12
C SER A 706 -13.90 -5.86 9.37
N ARG A 707 -14.51 -6.61 10.29
CA ARG A 707 -15.03 -6.08 11.57
C ARG A 707 -14.57 -6.95 12.71
N VAL A 708 -13.81 -6.36 13.62
CA VAL A 708 -13.27 -7.03 14.81
C VAL A 708 -13.47 -6.14 16.01
N PHE A 709 -13.85 -6.72 17.14
CA PHE A 709 -13.99 -6.01 18.41
C PHE A 709 -12.82 -6.38 19.32
N PHE A 710 -12.22 -5.40 19.97
CA PHE A 710 -11.05 -5.56 20.84
C PHE A 710 -11.33 -5.05 22.27
N GLY A 711 -10.80 -5.77 23.25
CA GLY A 711 -10.77 -5.36 24.66
C GLY A 711 -12.01 -5.71 25.49
N SER A 712 -13.08 -6.20 24.87
CA SER A 712 -14.28 -6.69 25.55
C SER A 712 -14.97 -7.78 24.72
N THR A 713 -15.63 -8.72 25.40
CA THR A 713 -16.45 -9.77 24.79
C THR A 713 -17.84 -9.25 24.38
N ASP A 714 -18.29 -8.15 24.98
CA ASP A 714 -19.48 -7.41 24.57
C ASP A 714 -19.08 -6.36 23.52
N PRO A 715 -19.56 -6.46 22.25
CA PRO A 715 -19.31 -5.48 21.19
C PRO A 715 -19.67 -4.04 21.59
N ALA A 716 -20.66 -3.85 22.47
CA ALA A 716 -21.10 -2.55 22.91
C ALA A 716 -20.05 -1.80 23.76
N ARG A 717 -19.14 -2.55 24.40
CA ARG A 717 -18.07 -2.01 25.27
C ARG A 717 -16.67 -2.18 24.67
N ALA A 718 -16.59 -2.71 23.45
CA ALA A 718 -15.33 -3.00 22.78
C ALA A 718 -14.94 -1.89 21.81
N ILE A 719 -13.64 -1.82 21.54
CA ILE A 719 -13.09 -0.97 20.48
C ILE A 719 -13.31 -1.69 19.16
N LEU A 720 -13.91 -0.99 18.20
CA LEU A 720 -14.11 -1.50 16.84
C LEU A 720 -12.84 -1.30 16.03
N LEU A 721 -12.38 -2.38 15.42
CA LEU A 721 -11.27 -2.44 14.48
C LEU A 721 -11.79 -2.95 13.14
N GLY A 722 -11.19 -2.50 12.04
CA GLY A 722 -11.57 -2.95 10.72
C GLY A 722 -10.73 -2.33 9.61
N GLY A 723 -10.93 -2.86 8.39
CA GLY A 723 -10.32 -2.33 7.19
C GLY A 723 -10.59 -3.18 5.95
N SER A 724 -10.00 -2.79 4.82
CA SER A 724 -10.14 -3.48 3.53
C SER A 724 -9.29 -4.76 3.40
N SER A 725 -8.69 -5.23 4.51
CA SER A 725 -7.85 -6.43 4.58
C SER A 725 -8.27 -7.32 5.74
N ASN A 726 -7.96 -8.61 5.60
CA ASN A 726 -8.03 -9.58 6.69
C ASN A 726 -6.75 -9.59 7.55
N THR A 727 -5.76 -8.76 7.23
CA THR A 727 -4.58 -8.57 8.07
C THR A 727 -4.68 -7.21 8.76
N LEU A 728 -4.62 -7.21 10.08
CA LEU A 728 -4.55 -6.02 10.92
C LEU A 728 -3.12 -5.85 11.39
N ASP A 729 -2.47 -4.78 10.93
CA ASP A 729 -1.11 -4.44 11.33
C ASP A 729 -1.11 -3.15 12.17
N GLY A 730 -0.21 -3.07 13.14
CA GLY A 730 -0.06 -1.89 14.01
C GLY A 730 -1.16 -1.69 15.07
N VAL A 731 -2.17 -2.56 15.15
CA VAL A 731 -3.19 -2.52 16.23
C VAL A 731 -2.55 -2.75 17.60
N ILE A 732 -1.66 -3.74 17.67
CA ILE A 732 -0.77 -3.97 18.81
C ILE A 732 0.65 -3.76 18.29
N SER A 733 1.43 -2.92 18.99
CA SER A 733 2.80 -2.63 18.56
C SER A 733 3.63 -3.91 18.42
N GLY A 734 4.19 -4.11 17.23
CA GLY A 734 4.99 -5.29 16.91
C GLY A 734 4.19 -6.58 16.67
N VAL A 735 2.86 -6.57 16.62
CA VAL A 735 2.07 -7.76 16.31
C VAL A 735 1.23 -7.53 15.05
N THR A 736 1.34 -8.45 14.10
CA THR A 736 0.49 -8.53 12.92
C THR A 736 -0.55 -9.62 13.14
N ILE A 737 -1.82 -9.31 12.91
CA ILE A 737 -2.95 -10.21 13.18
C ILE A 737 -3.59 -10.62 11.85
N ASP A 738 -3.73 -11.91 11.60
CA ASP A 738 -4.40 -12.46 10.42
C ASP A 738 -5.77 -13.04 10.81
N LEU A 739 -6.83 -12.44 10.28
CA LEU A 739 -8.20 -12.88 10.41
C LEU A 739 -8.49 -13.97 9.38
N ARG A 740 -9.04 -15.10 9.83
CA ARG A 740 -9.25 -16.30 9.00
C ARG A 740 -10.70 -16.75 8.93
N SER A 741 -11.47 -16.56 9.99
CA SER A 741 -12.91 -16.81 10.01
C SER A 741 -13.59 -16.00 11.12
N PRO A 742 -14.88 -15.67 10.97
CA PRO A 742 -15.68 -15.13 12.07
C PRO A 742 -15.72 -16.08 13.26
N SER A 743 -15.83 -15.53 14.47
CA SER A 743 -15.99 -16.30 15.70
C SER A 743 -17.08 -15.68 16.57
N ALA A 744 -18.00 -16.51 17.03
CA ALA A 744 -19.01 -16.09 18.02
C ALA A 744 -18.40 -15.96 19.43
N ASP A 745 -17.32 -16.70 19.69
CA ASP A 745 -16.61 -16.71 20.97
C ASP A 745 -15.38 -15.78 20.92
N PRO A 746 -15.00 -15.15 22.04
CA PRO A 746 -13.79 -14.35 22.13
C PRO A 746 -12.52 -15.20 21.87
N VAL A 747 -11.65 -14.70 21.01
CA VAL A 747 -10.33 -15.25 20.73
C VAL A 747 -9.28 -14.51 21.55
N THR A 748 -8.50 -15.24 22.33
CA THR A 748 -7.42 -14.69 23.15
C THR A 748 -6.08 -14.88 22.44
N LEU A 749 -5.38 -13.79 22.18
CA LEU A 749 -4.02 -13.77 21.65
C LEU A 749 -3.04 -13.49 22.78
N THR A 750 -2.09 -14.41 23.00
CA THR A 750 -1.10 -14.30 24.07
C THR A 750 0.29 -14.13 23.46
N VAL A 751 0.91 -12.97 23.69
CA VAL A 751 2.26 -12.64 23.27
C VAL A 751 3.22 -12.95 24.42
N THR A 752 4.24 -13.77 24.15
CA THR A 752 5.27 -14.15 25.12
C THR A 752 6.65 -14.12 24.49
N ARG A 753 7.70 -14.23 25.30
CA ARG A 753 9.05 -14.44 24.79
C ARG A 753 9.14 -15.81 24.12
N ASP A 754 9.68 -15.86 22.91
CA ASP A 754 9.85 -17.09 22.16
C ASP A 754 11.13 -17.81 22.58
N THR A 755 11.06 -18.58 23.67
CA THR A 755 12.20 -19.37 24.14
C THR A 755 12.59 -20.46 23.15
N SER A 756 11.62 -21.04 22.43
CA SER A 756 11.87 -22.04 21.38
C SER A 756 12.66 -21.47 20.20
N GLY A 757 12.32 -20.25 19.76
CA GLY A 757 13.05 -19.55 18.70
C GLY A 757 14.49 -19.24 19.12
N ILE A 758 14.70 -18.80 20.36
CA ILE A 758 16.05 -18.59 20.91
C ILE A 758 16.85 -19.90 20.91
N GLU A 759 16.24 -21.00 21.38
CA GLU A 759 16.86 -22.34 21.37
C GLU A 759 17.25 -22.79 19.96
N ALA A 760 16.40 -22.54 18.96
CA ALA A 760 16.67 -22.88 17.57
C ALA A 760 17.90 -22.12 17.01
N GLU A 761 18.02 -20.82 17.31
CA GLU A 761 19.18 -20.02 16.89
C GLU A 761 20.47 -20.47 17.60
N VAL A 762 20.41 -20.82 18.89
CA VAL A 762 21.56 -21.37 19.61
C VAL A 762 21.98 -22.73 19.03
N ASN A 763 21.02 -23.61 18.71
CA ASN A 763 21.30 -24.90 18.06
C ASN A 763 21.92 -24.72 16.68
N ARG A 764 21.44 -23.76 15.88
CA ARG A 764 22.03 -23.44 14.57
C ARG A 764 23.51 -23.05 14.69
N PHE A 765 23.85 -22.26 15.70
CA PHE A 765 25.24 -21.94 16.02
C PHE A 765 26.06 -23.17 16.43
N ILE A 766 25.51 -24.03 17.30
CA ILE A 766 26.15 -25.27 17.73
C ILE A 766 26.39 -26.22 16.55
N ASP A 767 25.43 -26.35 15.64
CA ASP A 767 25.55 -27.18 14.44
C ASP A 767 26.66 -26.68 13.51
N ALA A 768 26.76 -25.36 13.31
CA ALA A 768 27.83 -24.76 12.53
C ALA A 768 29.20 -25.01 13.18
N PHE A 769 29.30 -24.90 14.52
CA PHE A 769 30.51 -25.20 15.27
C PHE A 769 30.91 -26.68 15.16
N ASN A 770 29.95 -27.59 15.35
CA ASN A 770 30.16 -29.02 15.19
C ASN A 770 30.53 -29.39 13.75
N GLY A 771 30.00 -28.67 12.76
CA GLY A 771 30.28 -28.83 11.35
C GLY A 771 31.74 -28.55 10.99
N ILE A 772 32.35 -27.50 11.56
CA ILE A 772 33.78 -27.21 11.37
C ILE A 772 34.66 -28.20 12.14
N VAL A 773 34.34 -28.51 13.40
CA VAL A 773 35.13 -29.45 14.22
C VAL A 773 35.16 -30.84 13.58
N THR A 774 34.01 -31.34 13.13
CA THR A 774 33.91 -32.63 12.44
C THR A 774 34.76 -32.63 11.18
N ARG A 775 34.77 -31.53 10.44
CA ARG A 775 35.53 -31.47 9.20
C ARG A 775 37.03 -31.38 9.44
N ILE A 776 37.49 -30.59 10.40
CA ILE A 776 38.90 -30.55 10.80
C ILE A 776 39.40 -31.95 11.13
N LYS A 777 38.64 -32.71 11.93
CA LYS A 777 38.98 -34.09 12.27
C LYS A 777 39.09 -35.01 11.07
N GLN A 778 38.16 -34.91 10.11
CA GLN A 778 38.23 -35.69 8.87
C GLN A 778 39.49 -35.34 8.07
N GLN A 779 39.81 -34.05 7.94
CA GLN A 779 40.97 -33.58 7.18
C GLN A 779 42.31 -33.95 7.84
N GLN A 780 42.32 -34.16 9.16
CA GLN A 780 43.48 -34.56 9.95
C GLN A 780 43.48 -36.05 10.35
N SER A 781 42.62 -36.88 9.75
CA SER A 781 42.52 -38.29 10.12
C SER A 781 43.67 -39.13 9.54
N TYR A 782 43.98 -40.25 10.21
CA TYR A 782 44.83 -41.30 9.68
C TYR A 782 44.11 -42.64 9.81
N ASN A 783 43.93 -43.34 8.70
CA ASN A 783 43.40 -44.71 8.71
C ASN A 783 44.58 -45.69 8.70
N SER A 784 44.73 -46.45 9.79
CA SER A 784 45.82 -47.42 9.98
C SER A 784 45.72 -48.64 9.07
N GLU A 785 44.51 -49.01 8.63
CA GLU A 785 44.27 -50.19 7.78
C GLU A 785 44.59 -49.89 6.32
N THR A 786 44.08 -48.77 5.80
CA THR A 786 44.31 -48.35 4.41
C THR A 786 45.59 -47.53 4.23
N ARG A 787 46.28 -47.21 5.34
CA ARG A 787 47.39 -46.25 5.43
C ARG A 787 47.07 -44.88 4.79
N ALA A 788 45.78 -44.57 4.63
CA ALA A 788 45.32 -43.33 4.03
C ALA A 788 45.40 -42.17 5.04
N LYS A 789 45.96 -41.06 4.59
CA LYS A 789 46.11 -39.83 5.36
C LYS A 789 45.07 -38.81 4.87
N GLY A 790 44.46 -38.08 5.81
CA GLY A 790 43.65 -36.92 5.47
C GLY A 790 44.49 -35.85 4.75
N PRO A 791 43.91 -35.08 3.81
CA PRO A 791 44.64 -34.09 3.01
C PRO A 791 45.46 -33.07 3.82
N LEU A 792 45.01 -32.73 5.04
CA LEU A 792 45.65 -31.75 5.93
C LEU A 792 46.27 -32.40 7.17
N LEU A 793 46.55 -33.70 7.14
CA LEU A 793 47.22 -34.38 8.25
C LEU A 793 48.63 -33.81 8.46
N GLY A 794 48.91 -33.35 9.68
CA GLY A 794 50.17 -32.70 10.05
C GLY A 794 50.24 -31.22 9.72
N ASP A 795 49.18 -30.62 9.17
CA ASP A 795 49.11 -29.18 8.96
C ASP A 795 48.92 -28.41 10.28
N GLY A 796 49.93 -27.63 10.66
CA GLY A 796 49.94 -26.87 11.90
C GLY A 796 48.85 -25.80 12.00
N SER A 797 48.45 -25.18 10.89
CA SER A 797 47.38 -24.18 10.86
C SER A 797 46.00 -24.77 11.18
N THR A 798 45.73 -25.98 10.70
CA THR A 798 44.48 -26.69 10.96
C THR A 798 44.38 -27.13 12.42
N SER A 799 45.49 -27.61 13.01
CA SER A 799 45.56 -27.92 14.44
C SER A 799 45.43 -26.68 15.32
N ALA A 800 46.08 -25.58 14.91
CA ALA A 800 45.98 -24.30 15.62
C ALA A 800 44.54 -23.77 15.63
N LEU A 801 43.81 -23.88 14.50
CA LEU A 801 42.39 -23.50 14.44
C LEU A 801 41.55 -24.34 15.40
N HIS A 802 41.75 -25.66 15.43
CA HIS A 802 41.00 -26.55 16.32
C HIS A 802 41.21 -26.18 17.80
N VAL A 803 42.46 -25.94 18.20
CA VAL A 803 42.81 -25.51 19.56
C VAL A 803 42.22 -24.12 19.86
N ALA A 804 42.33 -23.17 18.92
CA ALA A 804 41.80 -21.82 19.10
C ALA A 804 40.28 -21.81 19.25
N LEU A 805 39.53 -22.58 18.46
CA LEU A 805 38.07 -22.72 18.59
C LEU A 805 37.69 -23.26 19.97
N PHE A 806 38.39 -24.31 20.42
CA PHE A 806 38.11 -24.95 21.71
C PHE A 806 38.44 -24.07 22.91
N ASN A 807 39.57 -23.37 22.85
CA ASN A 807 39.99 -22.42 23.88
C ASN A 807 39.02 -21.23 23.95
N THR A 808 38.60 -20.72 22.79
CA THR A 808 37.66 -19.58 22.72
C THR A 808 36.29 -19.97 23.28
N LEU A 809 35.77 -21.15 22.94
CA LEU A 809 34.49 -21.66 23.45
C LEU A 809 34.45 -21.77 24.98
N GLN A 810 35.56 -22.17 25.61
CA GLN A 810 35.66 -22.32 27.06
C GLN A 810 36.11 -21.06 27.79
N SER A 811 36.55 -20.04 27.05
CA SER A 811 37.01 -18.79 27.64
C SER A 811 35.84 -18.03 28.29
N PRO A 812 36.06 -17.36 29.43
CA PRO A 812 35.07 -16.45 29.97
C PRO A 812 34.87 -15.27 29.01
N ALA A 813 33.65 -14.76 28.91
CA ALA A 813 33.36 -13.53 28.18
C ALA A 813 34.15 -12.35 28.74
N GLN A 814 34.53 -11.42 27.86
CA GLN A 814 35.37 -10.27 28.18
C GLN A 814 34.52 -9.11 28.68
N ASN A 815 34.78 -8.67 29.91
CA ASN A 815 34.20 -7.47 30.51
C ASN A 815 32.67 -7.37 30.35
N ILE A 816 31.95 -8.49 30.48
CA ILE A 816 30.49 -8.48 30.54
C ILE A 816 30.03 -8.38 32.00
N ALA A 817 28.96 -7.64 32.23
CA ALA A 817 28.25 -7.63 33.50
C ALA A 817 27.29 -8.83 33.56
N GLY A 818 27.08 -9.39 34.75
CA GLY A 818 26.11 -10.48 34.95
C GLY A 818 26.66 -11.73 35.64
N ARG A 819 25.76 -12.67 35.91
CA ARG A 819 26.01 -13.93 36.64
C ARG A 819 26.77 -14.96 35.80
N TYR A 820 26.44 -15.05 34.52
CA TYR A 820 27.00 -16.05 33.61
C TYR A 820 28.19 -15.47 32.83
N ARG A 821 29.33 -16.13 32.89
CA ARG A 821 30.55 -15.75 32.16
C ARG A 821 31.00 -16.78 31.14
N ARG A 822 30.48 -18.01 31.17
CA ARG A 822 30.86 -19.10 30.25
C ARG A 822 29.63 -19.76 29.61
N LEU A 823 29.76 -20.20 28.37
CA LEU A 823 28.70 -20.93 27.64
C LEU A 823 28.26 -22.22 28.37
N ALA A 824 29.18 -22.90 29.06
CA ALA A 824 28.86 -24.09 29.86
C ALA A 824 27.94 -23.81 31.05
N GLU A 825 27.95 -22.58 31.60
CA GLU A 825 27.11 -22.19 32.74
C GLU A 825 25.65 -22.05 32.32
N VAL A 826 25.39 -21.71 31.04
CA VAL A 826 24.05 -21.60 30.45
C VAL A 826 23.62 -22.87 29.70
N GLY A 827 24.38 -23.96 29.78
CA GLY A 827 23.98 -25.27 29.22
C GLY A 827 24.55 -25.61 27.85
N VAL A 828 25.50 -24.84 27.31
CA VAL A 828 26.25 -25.25 26.11
C VAL A 828 27.43 -26.12 26.55
N GLU A 829 27.28 -27.43 26.44
CA GLU A 829 28.19 -28.42 27.02
C GLU A 829 29.11 -29.05 25.96
N VAL A 830 30.35 -29.35 26.35
CA VAL A 830 31.32 -30.04 25.49
C VAL A 830 31.23 -31.54 25.73
N GLY A 831 30.87 -32.28 24.69
CA GLY A 831 30.82 -33.75 24.69
C GLY A 831 32.12 -34.43 24.23
N SER A 832 32.08 -35.75 24.12
CA SER A 832 33.22 -36.57 23.68
C SER A 832 33.71 -36.16 22.30
N GLY A 833 35.01 -35.88 22.18
CA GLY A 833 35.62 -35.48 20.92
C GLY A 833 35.38 -34.02 20.52
N GLY A 834 35.17 -33.11 21.48
CA GLY A 834 35.17 -31.67 21.22
C GLY A 834 33.95 -31.15 20.45
N LYS A 835 32.90 -31.97 20.32
CA LYS A 835 31.58 -31.53 19.86
C LYS A 835 30.83 -30.85 21.00
N VAL A 836 29.91 -29.97 20.66
CA VAL A 836 29.11 -29.19 21.58
C VAL A 836 27.64 -29.60 21.48
N ALA A 837 26.91 -29.58 22.59
CA ALA A 837 25.47 -29.84 22.65
C ALA A 837 24.78 -28.84 23.59
N LEU A 838 23.48 -28.59 23.36
CA LEU A 838 22.67 -27.75 24.23
C LEU A 838 21.90 -28.59 25.24
N ASN A 839 22.12 -28.35 26.53
CA ASN A 839 21.28 -28.81 27.61
C ASN A 839 20.08 -27.86 27.75
N VAL A 840 18.97 -28.22 27.11
CA VAL A 840 17.76 -27.39 26.98
C VAL A 840 17.18 -27.03 28.35
N GLU A 841 17.14 -27.96 29.30
CA GLU A 841 16.62 -27.69 30.65
C GLU A 841 17.46 -26.64 31.39
N LYS A 842 18.79 -26.79 31.34
CA LYS A 842 19.71 -25.82 31.96
C LYS A 842 19.65 -24.46 31.28
N PHE A 843 19.53 -24.43 29.95
CA PHE A 843 19.39 -23.20 29.18
C PHE A 843 18.08 -22.46 29.48
N ARG A 844 16.94 -23.17 29.49
CA ARG A 844 15.63 -22.60 29.87
C ARG A 844 15.63 -22.03 31.27
N ARG A 845 16.21 -22.75 32.23
CA ARG A 845 16.36 -22.25 33.61
C ARG A 845 17.23 -20.99 33.67
N ALA A 846 18.37 -20.98 32.98
CA ALA A 846 19.25 -19.81 32.93
C ALA A 846 18.55 -18.58 32.33
N LEU A 847 17.78 -18.78 31.25
CA LEU A 847 17.01 -17.73 30.57
C LEU A 847 15.84 -17.21 31.42
N ALA A 848 15.25 -18.05 32.27
CA ALA A 848 14.19 -17.67 33.21
C ALA A 848 14.74 -16.91 34.43
N GLU A 849 15.90 -17.31 34.97
CA GLU A 849 16.50 -16.69 36.15
C GLU A 849 17.15 -15.34 35.87
N ASP A 850 17.93 -15.24 34.79
CA ASP A 850 18.65 -14.00 34.44
C ASP A 850 18.85 -13.90 32.91
N PRO A 851 17.80 -13.46 32.18
CA PRO A 851 17.85 -13.37 30.73
C PRO A 851 18.89 -12.38 30.21
N ALA A 852 19.15 -11.30 30.95
CA ALA A 852 20.11 -10.26 30.54
C ALA A 852 21.55 -10.78 30.58
N SER A 853 21.90 -11.57 31.60
CA SER A 853 23.21 -12.22 31.67
C SER A 853 23.40 -13.27 30.57
N VAL A 854 22.36 -14.05 30.25
CA VAL A 854 22.41 -15.00 29.12
C VAL A 854 22.59 -14.24 27.80
N GLU A 855 21.81 -13.20 27.56
CA GLU A 855 21.93 -12.37 26.35
C GLU A 855 23.32 -11.75 26.21
N ALA A 856 23.88 -11.19 27.29
CA ALA A 856 25.21 -10.56 27.28
C ALA A 856 26.31 -11.56 26.88
N LEU A 857 26.20 -12.83 27.29
CA LEU A 857 27.16 -13.87 26.96
C LEU A 857 27.29 -14.13 25.45
N PHE A 858 26.19 -13.94 24.71
CA PHE A 858 26.14 -14.16 23.26
C PHE A 858 26.33 -12.85 22.47
N THR A 859 25.72 -11.76 22.94
CA THR A 859 25.55 -10.53 22.14
C THR A 859 26.48 -9.39 22.52
N ALA A 860 27.11 -9.42 23.70
CA ALA A 860 27.91 -8.30 24.17
C ALA A 860 29.01 -7.96 23.16
N ARG A 861 29.05 -6.69 22.77
CA ARG A 861 30.03 -6.15 21.84
C ARG A 861 30.09 -4.64 22.04
N VAL A 862 31.14 -4.17 22.68
CA VAL A 862 31.45 -2.74 22.79
C VAL A 862 32.77 -2.53 22.09
N GLN A 863 32.74 -1.85 20.95
CA GLN A 863 33.95 -1.55 20.19
C GLN A 863 34.70 -0.43 20.92
N GLU A 864 36.02 -0.55 21.00
CA GLU A 864 36.84 0.56 21.48
C GLU A 864 36.79 1.69 20.43
N SER A 865 36.44 2.90 20.86
CA SER A 865 36.65 4.10 20.04
C SER A 865 38.15 4.30 19.84
N SER A 866 38.70 3.74 18.78
CA SER A 866 40.02 4.11 18.29
C SER A 866 39.84 5.15 17.18
N SER A 867 40.64 6.21 17.19
CA SER A 867 40.63 7.33 16.24
C SER A 867 40.99 6.93 14.80
N GLY A 868 40.99 5.64 14.47
CA GLY A 868 41.60 5.12 13.25
C GLY A 868 43.11 5.32 13.21
N GLN A 869 43.73 5.84 14.29
CA GLN A 869 45.13 6.23 14.35
C GLN A 869 45.78 5.69 15.64
N VAL A 870 46.91 5.01 15.51
CA VAL A 870 47.81 4.66 16.62
C VAL A 870 48.91 5.73 16.69
N ASP A 871 49.10 6.33 17.86
CA ASP A 871 50.26 7.16 18.14
C ASP A 871 51.49 6.26 18.36
N LEU A 872 52.51 6.43 17.51
CA LEU A 872 53.77 5.69 17.55
C LEU A 872 54.85 6.44 18.37
N GLY A 873 54.51 7.59 18.96
CA GLY A 873 55.44 8.51 19.61
C GLY A 873 55.95 9.60 18.67
N ASP A 874 56.56 10.66 19.23
CA ASP A 874 57.13 11.82 18.52
C ASP A 874 56.16 12.55 17.58
N GLY A 875 54.85 12.50 17.87
CA GLY A 875 53.81 13.13 17.05
C GLY A 875 53.52 12.39 15.74
N ILE A 876 53.98 11.14 15.59
CA ILE A 876 53.72 10.29 14.43
C ILE A 876 52.50 9.41 14.71
N THR A 877 51.40 9.68 14.01
CA THR A 877 50.20 8.83 14.02
C THR A 877 50.18 7.94 12.77
N ALA A 878 50.02 6.63 12.94
CA ALA A 878 49.77 5.70 11.84
C ALA A 878 48.31 5.27 11.82
N THR A 879 47.72 5.11 10.63
CA THR A 879 46.37 4.56 10.50
C THR A 879 46.34 3.14 11.09
N ASP A 880 45.54 2.90 12.13
CA ASP A 880 45.34 1.57 12.71
C ASP A 880 44.51 0.73 11.72
N PRO A 881 45.08 -0.26 11.02
CA PRO A 881 44.32 -1.11 10.13
C PRO A 881 43.30 -2.00 10.89
N ASP A 882 43.38 -2.04 12.23
CA ASP A 882 42.55 -2.82 13.15
C ASP A 882 41.60 -1.94 13.99
N ALA A 883 41.44 -0.66 13.65
CA ALA A 883 40.55 0.28 14.35
C ALA A 883 39.09 -0.21 14.52
N GLY A 884 38.70 -1.18 13.69
CA GLY A 884 37.39 -1.85 13.64
C GLY A 884 37.25 -3.15 14.45
N THR A 885 38.32 -3.67 15.05
CA THR A 885 38.39 -5.07 15.54
C THR A 885 38.74 -5.21 17.03
N LYS A 886 38.98 -4.10 17.74
CA LYS A 886 39.20 -4.08 19.19
C LYS A 886 37.90 -3.83 19.94
N PHE A 887 37.65 -4.65 20.95
CA PHE A 887 36.43 -4.62 21.75
C PHE A 887 36.77 -4.53 23.24
N SER A 888 36.21 -3.53 23.93
CA SER A 888 36.34 -3.38 25.38
C SER A 888 35.46 -4.35 26.15
N SER A 889 34.39 -4.86 25.51
CA SER A 889 33.52 -5.92 26.00
C SER A 889 33.10 -6.83 24.85
N LEU A 890 33.22 -8.15 25.02
CA LEU A 890 32.90 -9.13 23.99
C LEU A 890 32.36 -10.44 24.59
N GLY A 891 31.18 -10.86 24.13
CA GLY A 891 30.59 -12.16 24.45
C GLY A 891 31.35 -13.32 23.80
N VAL A 892 31.14 -14.54 24.30
CA VAL A 892 31.87 -15.74 23.81
C VAL A 892 31.57 -16.01 22.33
N VAL A 893 30.32 -15.86 21.91
CA VAL A 893 29.94 -16.02 20.50
C VAL A 893 30.56 -14.93 19.62
N GLY A 894 30.65 -13.69 20.11
CA GLY A 894 31.40 -12.61 19.46
C GLY A 894 32.90 -12.94 19.30
N MET A 895 33.53 -13.55 20.31
CA MET A 895 34.93 -13.99 20.20
C MET A 895 35.13 -15.06 19.12
N ILE A 896 34.18 -15.99 19.00
CA ILE A 896 34.20 -17.03 17.97
C ILE A 896 33.99 -16.41 16.59
N GLU A 897 33.11 -15.42 16.45
CA GLU A 897 32.93 -14.64 15.22
C GLU A 897 34.24 -13.96 14.80
N GLU A 898 34.94 -13.27 15.72
CA GLU A 898 36.21 -12.60 15.43
C GLU A 898 37.36 -13.58 15.16
N LEU A 899 37.37 -14.75 15.81
CA LEU A 899 38.31 -15.82 15.48
C LEU A 899 38.05 -16.32 14.05
N ALA A 900 36.80 -16.62 13.71
CA ALA A 900 36.44 -17.07 12.37
C ALA A 900 36.81 -16.01 11.32
N ARG A 901 36.49 -14.74 11.57
CA ARG A 901 36.86 -13.61 10.70
C ARG A 901 38.36 -13.52 10.45
N ARG A 902 39.20 -13.64 11.48
CA ARG A 902 40.67 -13.62 11.35
C ARG A 902 41.22 -14.71 10.43
N TYR A 903 40.53 -15.84 10.33
CA TYR A 903 40.92 -16.94 9.45
C TYR A 903 40.33 -16.81 8.04
N THR A 904 39.11 -16.29 7.90
CA THR A 904 38.36 -16.23 6.63
C THR A 904 38.43 -14.90 5.89
N ASP A 905 39.07 -13.87 6.45
CA ASP A 905 39.21 -12.55 5.81
C ASP A 905 39.82 -12.68 4.40
N THR A 906 39.17 -12.04 3.43
CA THR A 906 39.49 -12.18 2.00
C THR A 906 40.81 -11.53 1.60
N SER A 907 41.37 -10.66 2.46
CA SER A 907 42.59 -9.89 2.18
C SER A 907 43.75 -10.26 3.10
N LYS A 908 43.46 -10.53 4.39
CA LYS A 908 44.46 -10.77 5.43
C LYS A 908 44.26 -12.09 6.18
N GLY A 909 43.27 -12.90 5.79
CA GLY A 909 42.91 -14.12 6.49
C GLY A 909 43.98 -15.20 6.37
N LEU A 910 44.20 -15.96 7.44
CA LEU A 910 45.20 -17.05 7.45
C LEU A 910 44.90 -18.11 6.37
N TRP A 911 43.62 -18.45 6.16
CA TRP A 911 43.24 -19.41 5.12
C TRP A 911 43.42 -18.86 3.71
N THR A 912 43.18 -17.57 3.52
CA THR A 912 43.44 -16.88 2.26
C THR A 912 44.93 -16.94 1.92
N ALA A 913 45.80 -16.58 2.87
CA ALA A 913 47.25 -16.67 2.69
C ALA A 913 47.72 -18.12 2.40
N LYS A 914 47.15 -19.10 3.11
CA LYS A 914 47.46 -20.52 2.90
C LYS A 914 47.00 -21.03 1.53
N ARG A 915 45.81 -20.62 1.09
CA ARG A 915 45.29 -20.90 -0.26
C ARG A 915 46.23 -20.33 -1.30
N ASP A 916 46.57 -19.05 -1.20
CA ASP A 916 47.41 -18.37 -2.20
C ASP A 916 48.83 -18.98 -2.28
N ALA A 917 49.38 -19.41 -1.14
CA ALA A 917 50.61 -20.17 -1.08
C ALA A 917 50.48 -21.52 -1.80
N THR A 918 49.40 -22.25 -1.55
CA THR A 918 49.11 -23.55 -2.19
C THR A 918 48.91 -23.39 -3.69
N ASP A 919 48.17 -22.37 -4.14
CA ASP A 919 47.95 -22.04 -5.55
C ASP A 919 49.27 -21.71 -6.27
N SER A 920 50.16 -21.01 -5.58
CA SER A 920 51.49 -20.70 -6.12
C SER A 920 52.36 -21.95 -6.23
N MET A 921 52.25 -22.90 -5.29
CA MET A 921 52.90 -24.21 -5.39
C MET A 921 52.32 -25.05 -6.53
N ILE A 922 50.99 -25.06 -6.71
CA ILE A 922 50.30 -25.72 -7.83
C ILE A 922 50.82 -25.16 -9.15
N ARG A 923 50.81 -23.84 -9.34
CA ARG A 923 51.33 -23.18 -10.56
C ARG A 923 52.80 -23.50 -10.82
N SER A 924 53.64 -23.53 -9.78
CA SER A 924 55.05 -23.90 -9.90
C SER A 924 55.21 -25.37 -10.34
N GLN A 925 54.43 -26.28 -9.77
CA GLN A 925 54.48 -27.70 -10.15
C GLN A 925 53.92 -27.96 -11.55
N SER A 926 52.83 -27.30 -11.95
CA SER A 926 52.32 -27.38 -13.32
C SER A 926 53.37 -26.93 -14.33
N ARG A 927 54.02 -25.78 -14.11
CA ARG A 927 55.12 -25.32 -14.98
C ARG A 927 56.29 -26.31 -15.02
N ARG A 928 56.64 -26.96 -13.90
CA ARG A 928 57.66 -28.02 -13.89
C ARG A 928 57.24 -29.22 -14.71
N ILE A 929 55.99 -29.67 -14.57
CA ILE A 929 55.43 -30.77 -15.36
C ILE A 929 55.47 -30.42 -16.85
N ASP A 930 55.05 -29.22 -17.25
CA ASP A 930 55.08 -28.75 -18.64
C ASP A 930 56.52 -28.76 -19.20
N SER A 931 57.48 -28.26 -18.40
CA SER A 931 58.89 -28.26 -18.81
C SER A 931 59.48 -29.67 -18.95
N MET A 932 59.07 -30.61 -18.09
CA MET A 932 59.50 -32.00 -18.16
C MET A 932 58.85 -32.71 -19.34
N ASN A 933 57.58 -32.47 -19.61
CA ASN A 933 56.87 -32.99 -20.78
C ASN A 933 57.51 -32.49 -22.08
N ALA A 934 57.79 -31.19 -22.19
CA ALA A 934 58.48 -30.63 -23.36
C ALA A 934 59.86 -31.26 -23.57
N ARG A 935 60.60 -31.55 -22.49
CA ARG A 935 61.88 -32.28 -22.57
C ARG A 935 61.70 -33.73 -23.02
N LEU A 936 60.70 -34.44 -22.50
CA LEU A 936 60.38 -35.80 -22.91
C LEU A 936 59.96 -35.86 -24.39
N ASP A 937 59.22 -34.87 -24.88
CA ASP A 937 58.81 -34.79 -26.28
C ASP A 937 60.00 -34.48 -27.20
N ALA A 938 60.85 -33.53 -26.84
CA ALA A 938 62.09 -33.25 -27.56
C ALA A 938 63.01 -34.48 -27.59
N ARG A 939 63.10 -35.21 -26.47
CA ARG A 939 63.88 -36.45 -26.35
C ARG A 939 63.29 -37.57 -27.19
N ARG A 940 61.96 -37.72 -27.21
CA ARG A 940 61.24 -38.65 -28.09
C ARG A 940 61.52 -38.34 -29.56
N ALA A 941 61.45 -37.08 -29.97
CA ALA A 941 61.76 -36.64 -31.33
C ALA A 941 63.24 -36.87 -31.72
N ALA A 942 64.17 -36.63 -30.79
CA ALA A 942 65.59 -36.89 -30.99
C ALA A 942 65.89 -38.38 -31.14
N LEU A 943 65.29 -39.22 -30.30
CA LEU A 943 65.38 -40.68 -30.40
C LEU A 943 64.79 -41.16 -31.73
N GLN A 944 63.60 -40.70 -32.11
CA GLN A 944 62.99 -40.99 -33.41
C GLN A 944 63.93 -40.63 -34.58
N SER A 945 64.53 -39.44 -34.55
CA SER A 945 65.48 -38.99 -35.58
C SER A 945 66.79 -39.80 -35.58
N GLN A 946 67.29 -40.22 -34.42
CA GLN A 946 68.46 -41.10 -34.32
C GLN A 946 68.15 -42.48 -34.89
N PHE A 947 67.02 -43.08 -34.55
CA PHE A 947 66.59 -44.36 -35.10
C PHE A 947 66.35 -44.29 -36.61
N GLN A 948 65.75 -43.21 -37.12
CA GLN A 948 65.61 -42.99 -38.57
C GLN A 948 66.97 -42.86 -39.29
N ARG A 949 67.94 -42.16 -38.71
CA ARG A 949 69.30 -42.07 -39.27
C ARG A 949 70.04 -43.41 -39.23
N MET A 950 69.88 -44.18 -38.15
CA MET A 950 70.42 -45.54 -38.07
C MET A 950 69.77 -46.44 -39.12
N GLU A 951 68.45 -46.40 -39.31
CA GLU A 951 67.76 -47.13 -40.38
C GLU A 951 68.28 -46.74 -41.76
N LYS A 952 68.50 -45.45 -42.03
CA LYS A 952 69.07 -45.00 -43.31
C LYS A 952 70.51 -45.48 -43.52
N ALA A 953 71.33 -45.48 -42.46
CA ALA A 953 72.70 -46.00 -42.51
C ALA A 953 72.72 -47.52 -42.72
N ILE A 954 71.83 -48.26 -42.05
CA ILE A 954 71.68 -49.71 -42.23
C ILE A 954 71.17 -50.02 -43.64
N ALA A 955 70.24 -49.25 -44.18
CA ALA A 955 69.78 -49.38 -45.57
C ALA A 955 70.93 -49.16 -46.58
N GLN A 956 71.79 -48.16 -46.35
CA GLN A 956 72.97 -47.92 -47.18
C GLN A 956 74.01 -49.03 -47.06
N LEU A 957 74.25 -49.55 -45.85
CA LEU A 957 75.14 -50.69 -45.62
C LEU A 957 74.61 -51.97 -46.28
N GLN A 958 73.30 -52.24 -46.21
CA GLN A 958 72.67 -53.37 -46.89
C GLN A 958 72.68 -53.20 -48.42
N GLN A 959 72.54 -51.98 -48.95
CA GLN A 959 72.76 -51.68 -50.37
C GLN A 959 74.22 -51.91 -50.78
N GLN A 960 75.20 -51.45 -49.99
CA GLN A 960 76.62 -51.71 -50.25
C GLN A 960 76.96 -53.19 -50.16
N GLN A 961 76.41 -53.92 -49.18
CA GLN A 961 76.57 -55.36 -49.06
C GLN A 961 75.93 -56.12 -50.22
N SER A 962 74.75 -55.68 -50.69
CA SER A 962 74.11 -56.26 -51.89
C SER A 962 74.91 -55.97 -53.16
N ALA A 963 75.48 -54.76 -53.29
CA ALA A 963 76.38 -54.40 -54.39
C ALA A 963 77.69 -55.22 -54.34
N LEU A 964 78.26 -55.44 -53.16
CA LEU A 964 79.44 -56.31 -52.96
C LEU A 964 79.13 -57.78 -53.26
N ASN A 965 77.96 -58.29 -52.87
CA ASN A 965 77.53 -59.66 -53.19
C ASN A 965 77.18 -59.86 -54.67
N SER A 966 76.91 -58.79 -55.44
CA SER A 966 76.73 -58.86 -56.91
C SER A 966 78.05 -58.78 -57.71
N LEU A 967 79.17 -58.59 -57.02
CA LEU A 967 80.53 -58.51 -57.58
C LEU A 967 81.37 -59.78 -57.33
N GLY A 968 80.78 -60.84 -56.78
CA GLY A 968 81.28 -62.21 -56.80
C GLY A 968 80.32 -63.09 -57.58
#